data_AF-A0A933XZC6-F1
#
_entry.id   AF-A0A933XZC6-F1
#
_cell.length_a   1.000
_cell.length_b   1.000
_cell.length_c   1.000
_cell.angle_alpha   90.00
_cell.angle_beta   90.00
_cell.angle_gamma   90.00
#
_symmetry.space_group_name_H-M   'P 1'
#
loop_
_entity.id
_entity.type
_entity.pdbx_description
1 polymer ?
#
loop_
_entity_poly.entity_id
_entity_poly.type
_entity_poly.pdbx_seq_one_letter_code
_entity_poly.pdbx_strand_id
1 'polypeptide(L)'
;MRIGRALVVAAALVAGLAVAGYVWVPRWLEEQRRERERTELELAIGTGDVAELAKFASEHAASTSSADAERAIAARRLDETRYASAVAEGTAEALDRFLEEIPGHVRESDARRLRERMNPRSVFELLAAGELELEPRGSGIDGVHVTVERRVPHELNATFPVGTFFVAGGDYQNMVATRAATVRIATDGPCEVTVPAACANRTLAVPGTDDTFRLELAPSLGELQALAPLLDQPDISTAIAQAAVWIVTDDANYDDLGALVFTYGLGFGGSRAIDGAAAATALKLCADAGVDLSKRRIGADVFVLIHGLAIEAHGVSEWSRARLERLGWGATASEIASNIVEREEDGGPLFSALLEIVESLDPSTVRLALRAQACARSEPSAAASAASSTEVESAVHSDTRSSASASAPSDAQADARSEPSAGAPSEVQSDAREVPSGARARARAIELLGAVAEPADVELFASLARDADPRVRAAAIDALGPCDGPVRAAAFGTALTDEQDEVVQAVLSRLAERSEPTLAPALLRLARSERASHLRAGALQALGAEIDADARAALGGLIADPDEDVAMAALLGVSRARDPALVPMLIGALQQAERPSDFRTALVFALDTLGGPEARAELLRRLEDADEHVVSTALGCLASETDPELAPVWLDVLNRSRSPELRARATLLFAALGGASARAELRKLAGDAQASVRAAAALALGEAGDPSDLPPLLALTRDGDAEVRAAALHALRSHSGPEKLAALTRALSDEFEDVAAAALAGLEELAEPSLAPALGTALRPDRSTFFRTRVVGVLGQVGGRGAIEVLIAVLDDGDEDLKWNVAFELGRIGDASALPALDARAARESNAFVRGALLDAAATIRAREGQAPNSDR
;
A
#
# COMPACT_ATOMS: atom_id res chain seq x y z
N MET A 1 -118.13 -0.59 -35.96
CA MET A 1 -117.77 0.61 -35.18
C MET A 1 -117.02 0.35 -33.86
N ARG A 2 -116.98 -0.86 -33.28
CA ARG A 2 -116.26 -1.10 -32.01
C ARG A 2 -114.75 -1.43 -32.11
N ILE A 3 -114.26 -1.93 -33.25
CA ILE A 3 -112.83 -2.26 -33.43
C ILE A 3 -111.98 -1.02 -33.79
N GLY A 4 -112.54 -0.05 -34.52
CA GLY A 4 -111.83 1.17 -34.91
C GLY A 4 -111.50 2.13 -33.75
N ARG A 5 -112.32 2.16 -32.68
CA ARG A 5 -112.04 2.99 -31.48
C ARG A 5 -110.98 2.37 -30.56
N ALA A 6 -110.87 1.05 -30.50
CA ALA A 6 -109.85 0.36 -29.69
C ALA A 6 -108.44 0.53 -30.27
N LEU A 7 -108.29 0.52 -31.60
CA LEU A 7 -107.01 0.73 -32.28
C LEU A 7 -106.46 2.15 -32.14
N VAL A 8 -107.34 3.17 -32.13
CA VAL A 8 -106.93 4.57 -31.91
C VAL A 8 -106.49 4.81 -30.47
N VAL A 9 -107.15 4.18 -29.48
CA VAL A 9 -106.76 4.29 -28.06
C VAL A 9 -105.45 3.53 -27.79
N ALA A 10 -105.25 2.37 -28.40
CA ALA A 10 -103.99 1.63 -28.29
C ALA A 10 -102.80 2.37 -28.93
N ALA A 11 -103.00 2.98 -30.11
CA ALA A 11 -101.99 3.81 -30.74
C ALA A 11 -101.67 5.09 -29.93
N ALA A 12 -102.67 5.71 -29.30
CA ALA A 12 -102.46 6.87 -28.41
C ALA A 12 -101.75 6.51 -27.10
N LEU A 13 -101.97 5.30 -26.55
CA LEU A 13 -101.25 4.79 -25.37
C LEU A 13 -99.80 4.42 -25.69
N VAL A 14 -99.54 3.81 -26.86
CA VAL A 14 -98.18 3.54 -27.33
C VAL A 14 -97.44 4.84 -27.66
N ALA A 15 -98.11 5.82 -28.27
CA ALA A 15 -97.56 7.15 -28.50
C ALA A 15 -97.32 7.91 -27.17
N GLY A 16 -98.22 7.79 -26.19
CA GLY A 16 -98.06 8.39 -24.85
C GLY A 16 -96.93 7.77 -24.04
N LEU A 17 -96.74 6.45 -24.12
CA LEU A 17 -95.59 5.75 -23.52
C LEU A 17 -94.29 6.02 -24.28
N ALA A 18 -94.33 6.18 -25.61
CA ALA A 18 -93.18 6.59 -26.41
C ALA A 18 -92.76 8.04 -26.11
N VAL A 19 -93.72 8.96 -25.91
CA VAL A 19 -93.46 10.36 -25.54
C VAL A 19 -92.99 10.49 -24.08
N ALA A 20 -93.55 9.73 -23.15
CA ALA A 20 -93.05 9.64 -21.77
C ALA A 20 -91.65 9.00 -21.74
N GLY A 21 -91.39 7.97 -22.55
CA GLY A 21 -90.06 7.40 -22.73
C GLY A 21 -89.06 8.38 -23.36
N TYR A 22 -89.49 9.17 -24.35
CA TYR A 22 -88.64 10.19 -25.01
C TYR A 22 -88.27 11.37 -24.11
N VAL A 23 -89.02 11.64 -23.05
CA VAL A 23 -88.76 12.76 -22.14
C VAL A 23 -88.16 12.29 -20.81
N TRP A 24 -88.58 11.13 -20.30
CA TRP A 24 -88.19 10.65 -18.98
C TRP A 24 -86.91 9.79 -19.01
N VAL A 25 -86.71 8.97 -20.05
CA VAL A 25 -85.49 8.14 -20.16
C VAL A 25 -84.23 8.99 -20.36
N PRO A 26 -84.21 10.04 -21.21
CA PRO A 26 -83.06 10.93 -21.30
C PRO A 26 -82.78 11.66 -19.98
N ARG A 27 -83.83 12.13 -19.29
CA ARG A 27 -83.69 12.79 -17.98
C ARG A 27 -83.13 11.86 -16.90
N TRP A 28 -83.62 10.63 -16.82
CA TRP A 28 -83.15 9.62 -15.88
C TRP A 28 -81.71 9.18 -16.19
N LEU A 29 -81.36 8.99 -17.47
CA LEU A 29 -79.99 8.69 -17.89
C LEU A 29 -79.02 9.85 -17.56
N GLU A 30 -79.48 11.09 -17.68
CA GLU A 30 -78.68 12.26 -17.33
C GLU A 30 -78.51 12.44 -15.81
N GLU A 31 -79.52 12.04 -15.03
CA GLU A 31 -79.45 12.00 -13.56
C GLU A 31 -78.49 10.90 -13.07
N GLN A 32 -78.56 9.69 -13.66
CA GLN A 32 -77.61 8.61 -13.38
C GLN A 32 -76.18 8.94 -13.81
N ARG A 33 -76.01 9.67 -14.92
CA ARG A 33 -74.70 10.17 -15.35
C ARG A 33 -74.12 11.15 -14.34
N ARG A 34 -74.92 12.12 -13.86
CA ARG A 34 -74.49 13.08 -12.82
C ARG A 34 -74.12 12.40 -11.50
N GLU A 35 -74.83 11.36 -11.11
CA GLU A 35 -74.56 10.64 -9.86
C GLU A 35 -73.27 9.81 -9.95
N ARG A 36 -72.99 9.19 -11.10
CA ARG A 36 -71.67 8.59 -11.38
C ARG A 36 -70.55 9.62 -11.36
N GLU A 37 -70.70 10.72 -12.09
CA GLU A 37 -69.70 11.81 -12.14
C GLU A 37 -69.41 12.36 -10.74
N ARG A 38 -70.43 12.48 -9.89
CA ARG A 38 -70.27 12.93 -8.49
C ARG A 38 -69.48 11.93 -7.64
N THR A 39 -69.75 10.64 -7.82
CA THR A 39 -69.04 9.56 -7.12
C THR A 39 -67.58 9.50 -7.55
N GLU A 40 -67.30 9.66 -8.84
CA GLU A 40 -65.95 9.73 -9.40
C GLU A 40 -65.19 10.97 -8.89
N LEU A 41 -65.86 12.12 -8.80
CA LEU A 41 -65.28 13.33 -8.20
C LEU A 41 -64.96 13.14 -6.71
N GLU A 42 -65.87 12.55 -5.93
CA GLU A 42 -65.64 12.26 -4.50
C GLU A 42 -64.45 11.30 -4.30
N LEU A 43 -64.31 10.30 -5.18
CA LEU A 43 -63.16 9.40 -5.19
C LEU A 43 -61.86 10.16 -5.50
N ALA A 44 -61.86 11.00 -6.54
CA ALA A 44 -60.71 11.81 -6.92
C ALA A 44 -60.29 12.78 -5.81
N ILE A 45 -61.25 13.46 -5.15
CA ILE A 45 -60.98 14.31 -3.99
C ILE A 45 -60.36 13.52 -2.82
N GLY A 46 -60.80 12.27 -2.64
CA GLY A 46 -60.31 11.35 -1.61
C GLY A 46 -58.85 10.93 -1.79
N THR A 47 -58.36 10.84 -3.04
CA THR A 47 -56.93 10.54 -3.31
C THR A 47 -56.00 11.65 -2.83
N GLY A 48 -56.47 12.89 -2.92
CA GLY A 48 -55.69 14.08 -2.58
C GLY A 48 -54.63 14.49 -3.59
N ASP A 49 -54.54 13.82 -4.73
CA ASP A 49 -53.63 14.11 -5.84
C ASP A 49 -54.25 15.13 -6.82
N VAL A 50 -53.54 16.22 -7.07
CA VAL A 50 -53.98 17.27 -8.00
C VAL A 50 -53.96 16.79 -9.46
N ALA A 51 -53.10 15.83 -9.83
CA ALA A 51 -53.04 15.28 -11.18
C ALA A 51 -54.30 14.46 -11.51
N GLU A 52 -54.77 13.63 -10.59
CA GLU A 52 -56.04 12.87 -10.73
C GLU A 52 -57.26 13.82 -10.79
N LEU A 53 -57.29 14.87 -9.97
CA LEU A 53 -58.33 15.90 -10.04
C LEU A 53 -58.31 16.68 -11.37
N ALA A 54 -57.12 17.00 -11.89
CA ALA A 54 -56.96 17.69 -13.17
C ALA A 54 -57.38 16.81 -14.35
N LYS A 55 -57.06 15.52 -14.30
CA LYS A 55 -57.52 14.53 -15.26
C LYS A 55 -59.04 14.44 -15.27
N PHE A 56 -59.68 14.29 -14.10
CA PHE A 56 -61.14 14.31 -13.98
C PHE A 56 -61.76 15.58 -14.55
N ALA A 57 -61.20 16.76 -14.22
CA ALA A 57 -61.69 18.04 -14.71
C ALA A 57 -61.61 18.16 -16.25
N SER A 58 -60.56 17.58 -16.85
CA SER A 58 -60.37 17.55 -18.31
C SER A 58 -61.32 16.58 -19.03
N GLU A 59 -61.58 15.40 -18.45
CA GLU A 59 -62.50 14.40 -18.99
C GLU A 59 -63.96 14.87 -18.94
N HIS A 60 -64.27 15.77 -18.00
CA HIS A 60 -65.63 16.28 -17.74
C HIS A 60 -65.77 17.80 -17.97
N ALA A 61 -64.96 18.40 -18.85
CA ALA A 61 -64.84 19.86 -19.02
C ALA A 61 -66.14 20.66 -19.30
N ALA A 62 -67.22 20.00 -19.72
CA ALA A 62 -68.53 20.63 -19.97
C ALA A 62 -69.52 20.51 -18.80
N SER A 63 -69.13 19.89 -17.68
CA SER A 63 -70.00 19.64 -16.52
C SER A 63 -69.79 20.66 -15.39
N THR A 64 -70.79 20.82 -14.54
CA THR A 64 -70.67 21.59 -13.29
C THR A 64 -69.65 20.99 -12.31
N SER A 65 -69.44 19.66 -12.36
CA SER A 65 -68.48 18.94 -11.53
C SER A 65 -67.03 19.31 -11.86
N SER A 66 -66.74 19.74 -13.09
CA SER A 66 -65.42 20.27 -13.49
C SER A 66 -65.07 21.55 -12.71
N ALA A 67 -66.03 22.46 -12.53
CA ALA A 67 -65.81 23.70 -11.76
C ALA A 67 -65.64 23.45 -10.24
N ASP A 68 -66.20 22.35 -9.72
CA ASP A 68 -65.95 21.90 -8.34
C ASP A 68 -64.56 21.25 -8.21
N ALA A 69 -64.13 20.46 -9.21
CA ALA A 69 -62.77 19.91 -9.28
C ALA A 69 -61.69 21.01 -9.37
N GLU A 70 -61.89 22.03 -10.21
CA GLU A 70 -60.98 23.19 -10.29
C GLU A 70 -60.89 23.96 -8.96
N ARG A 71 -62.00 24.11 -8.24
CA ARG A 71 -62.00 24.70 -6.88
C ARG A 71 -61.25 23.84 -5.87
N ALA A 72 -61.39 22.52 -5.95
CA ALA A 72 -60.62 21.59 -5.10
C ALA A 72 -59.12 21.66 -5.39
N ILE A 73 -58.71 21.73 -6.66
CA ILE A 73 -57.31 21.93 -7.07
C ILE A 73 -56.76 23.26 -6.51
N ALA A 74 -57.50 24.35 -6.66
CA ALA A 74 -57.10 25.66 -6.16
C ALA A 74 -56.94 25.67 -4.63
N ALA A 75 -57.84 25.01 -3.90
CA ALA A 75 -57.75 24.88 -2.44
C ALA A 75 -56.53 24.06 -2.02
N ARG A 76 -56.22 22.96 -2.71
CA ARG A 76 -55.04 22.11 -2.45
C ARG A 76 -53.72 22.84 -2.70
N ARG A 77 -53.65 23.68 -3.74
CA ARG A 77 -52.47 24.51 -4.05
C ARG A 77 -52.17 25.60 -3.02
N LEU A 78 -53.10 25.86 -2.09
CA LEU A 78 -52.99 26.83 -1.01
C LEU A 78 -52.83 26.20 0.37
N ASP A 79 -52.84 24.86 0.47
CA ASP A 79 -52.80 24.13 1.73
C ASP A 79 -51.37 24.05 2.29
N GLU A 80 -51.00 24.99 3.16
CA GLU A 80 -49.67 25.01 3.80
C GLU A 80 -49.41 23.79 4.71
N THR A 81 -50.42 23.03 5.14
CA THR A 81 -50.22 21.92 6.07
C THR A 81 -49.44 20.76 5.44
N ARG A 82 -49.67 20.50 4.15
CA ARG A 82 -48.94 19.50 3.36
C ARG A 82 -47.47 19.86 3.19
N TYR A 83 -47.19 21.12 2.86
CA TYR A 83 -45.82 21.62 2.77
C TYR A 83 -45.12 21.55 4.14
N ALA A 84 -45.80 21.97 5.22
CA ALA A 84 -45.25 21.91 6.57
C ALA A 84 -44.94 20.46 7.00
N SER A 85 -45.78 19.49 6.63
CA SER A 85 -45.52 18.06 6.87
C SER A 85 -44.28 17.58 6.13
N ALA A 86 -44.14 17.90 4.84
CA ALA A 86 -42.98 17.50 4.04
C ALA A 86 -41.67 18.12 4.57
N VAL A 87 -41.70 19.39 5.00
CA VAL A 87 -40.54 20.05 5.63
C VAL A 87 -40.22 19.45 6.99
N ALA A 88 -41.23 19.05 7.77
CA ALA A 88 -41.03 18.42 9.07
C ALA A 88 -40.41 17.01 8.96
N GLU A 89 -40.74 16.26 7.90
CA GLU A 89 -40.09 14.98 7.58
C GLU A 89 -38.61 15.19 7.19
N GLY A 90 -38.27 16.31 6.56
CA GLY A 90 -36.88 16.72 6.34
C GLY A 90 -36.08 15.85 5.35
N THR A 91 -36.76 15.03 4.54
CA THR A 91 -36.16 14.13 3.54
C THR A 91 -36.44 14.59 2.10
N ALA A 92 -35.56 14.21 1.18
CA ALA A 92 -35.71 14.42 -0.25
C ALA A 92 -36.99 13.77 -0.78
N GLU A 93 -37.28 12.53 -0.35
CA GLU A 93 -38.44 11.77 -0.81
C GLU A 93 -39.77 12.42 -0.38
N ALA A 94 -39.82 13.06 0.80
CA ALA A 94 -41.02 13.77 1.26
C ALA A 94 -41.29 15.03 0.42
N LEU A 95 -40.22 15.76 0.04
CA LEU A 95 -40.34 16.93 -0.82
C LEU A 95 -40.68 16.55 -2.27
N ASP A 96 -40.09 15.48 -2.80
CA ASP A 96 -40.41 14.97 -4.14
C ASP A 96 -41.88 14.53 -4.22
N ARG A 97 -42.36 13.77 -3.22
CA ARG A 97 -43.77 13.38 -3.11
C ARG A 97 -44.71 14.59 -3.07
N PHE A 98 -44.38 15.63 -2.31
CA PHE A 98 -45.16 16.86 -2.26
C PHE A 98 -45.22 17.59 -3.62
N LEU A 99 -44.09 17.65 -4.33
CA LEU A 99 -43.99 18.28 -5.65
C LEU A 99 -44.78 17.51 -6.71
N GLU A 100 -44.82 16.17 -6.62
CA GLU A 100 -45.59 15.29 -7.50
C GLU A 100 -47.10 15.33 -7.23
N GLU A 101 -47.51 15.28 -5.95
CA GLU A 101 -48.92 15.26 -5.56
C GLU A 101 -49.63 16.60 -5.79
N ILE A 102 -48.91 17.73 -5.70
CA ILE A 102 -49.49 19.08 -5.76
C ILE A 102 -48.70 20.03 -6.70
N PRO A 103 -48.62 19.74 -8.01
CA PRO A 103 -47.99 20.62 -8.98
C PRO A 103 -48.69 21.99 -9.04
N GLY A 104 -47.91 23.07 -9.01
CA GLY A 104 -48.40 24.46 -9.00
C GLY A 104 -48.74 25.00 -7.60
N HIS A 105 -48.29 24.35 -6.53
CA HIS A 105 -48.50 24.85 -5.15
C HIS A 105 -47.78 26.19 -4.91
N VAL A 106 -48.33 27.05 -4.04
CA VAL A 106 -47.74 28.37 -3.72
C VAL A 106 -46.31 28.32 -3.15
N ARG A 107 -45.94 27.20 -2.53
CA ARG A 107 -44.61 26.89 -1.97
C ARG A 107 -43.74 25.99 -2.87
N GLU A 108 -44.15 25.73 -4.11
CA GLU A 108 -43.40 24.84 -5.01
C GLU A 108 -41.95 25.29 -5.20
N SER A 109 -41.72 26.60 -5.37
CA SER A 109 -40.36 27.15 -5.49
C SER A 109 -39.53 27.00 -4.21
N ASP A 110 -40.17 27.05 -3.03
CA ASP A 110 -39.49 26.87 -1.75
C ASP A 110 -39.11 25.39 -1.55
N ALA A 111 -40.03 24.48 -1.87
CA ALA A 111 -39.80 23.04 -1.82
C ALA A 111 -38.68 22.62 -2.79
N ARG A 112 -38.65 23.13 -4.03
CA ARG A 112 -37.57 22.87 -4.98
C ARG A 112 -36.21 23.38 -4.47
N ARG A 113 -36.15 24.58 -3.92
CA ARG A 113 -34.91 25.12 -3.32
C ARG A 113 -34.42 24.27 -2.15
N LEU A 114 -35.31 23.83 -1.28
CA LEU A 114 -34.93 22.97 -0.16
C LEU A 114 -34.44 21.59 -0.65
N ARG A 115 -35.12 21.04 -1.65
CA ARG A 115 -34.76 19.78 -2.30
C ARG A 115 -33.40 19.85 -3.00
N GLU A 116 -33.08 20.97 -3.65
CA GLU A 116 -31.78 21.23 -4.26
C GLU A 116 -30.65 21.25 -3.23
N ARG A 117 -30.88 21.75 -2.01
CA ARG A 117 -29.87 21.74 -0.92
C ARG A 117 -29.53 20.32 -0.43
N MET A 118 -30.41 19.35 -0.67
CA MET A 118 -30.21 17.93 -0.33
C MET A 118 -29.43 17.16 -1.41
N ASN A 119 -29.11 17.77 -2.55
CA ASN A 119 -28.25 17.13 -3.56
C ASN A 119 -26.84 16.90 -3.02
N PRO A 120 -26.11 15.88 -3.53
CA PRO A 120 -24.72 15.63 -3.15
C PRO A 120 -23.85 16.88 -3.33
N ARG A 121 -23.17 17.29 -2.25
CA ARG A 121 -22.24 18.42 -2.22
C ARG A 121 -20.91 18.00 -1.60
N SER A 122 -19.83 18.69 -1.96
CA SER A 122 -18.52 18.42 -1.37
C SER A 122 -18.52 18.70 0.13
N VAL A 123 -17.82 17.88 0.91
CA VAL A 123 -17.59 18.12 2.35
C VAL A 123 -16.98 19.50 2.61
N PHE A 124 -16.14 20.01 1.70
CA PHE A 124 -15.54 21.33 1.84
C PHE A 124 -16.56 22.46 1.72
N GLU A 125 -17.54 22.34 0.81
CA GLU A 125 -18.62 23.31 0.66
C GLU A 125 -19.54 23.32 1.89
N LEU A 126 -19.85 22.13 2.41
CA LEU A 126 -20.72 21.95 3.58
C LEU A 126 -20.06 22.47 4.87
N LEU A 127 -18.76 22.22 5.05
CA LEU A 127 -17.97 22.78 6.16
C LEU A 127 -17.89 24.31 6.07
N ALA A 128 -17.62 24.87 4.88
CA ALA A 128 -17.56 26.32 4.68
C ALA A 128 -18.92 27.01 4.91
N ALA A 129 -20.03 26.32 4.64
CA ALA A 129 -21.38 26.80 4.92
C ALA A 129 -21.80 26.62 6.40
N GLY A 130 -21.00 25.91 7.21
CA GLY A 130 -21.34 25.59 8.61
C GLY A 130 -22.52 24.62 8.75
N GLU A 131 -22.80 23.83 7.70
CA GLU A 131 -23.92 22.88 7.66
C GLU A 131 -23.54 21.50 8.21
N LEU A 132 -22.26 21.27 8.49
CA LEU A 132 -21.64 19.98 8.81
C LEU A 132 -20.49 20.17 9.81
N GLU A 133 -20.27 19.17 10.66
CA GLU A 133 -19.11 19.02 11.53
C GLU A 133 -18.53 17.61 11.37
N LEU A 134 -17.19 17.50 11.40
CA LEU A 134 -16.46 16.27 11.12
C LEU A 134 -15.43 15.97 12.20
N GLU A 135 -15.33 14.70 12.58
CA GLU A 135 -14.24 14.16 13.41
C GLU A 135 -13.56 13.00 12.65
N PRO A 136 -12.54 13.28 11.83
CA PRO A 136 -11.77 12.25 11.14
C PRO A 136 -10.72 11.62 12.06
N ARG A 137 -10.63 10.30 12.04
CA ARG A 137 -9.73 9.46 12.84
C ARG A 137 -9.01 8.41 12.02
N GLY A 138 -7.79 8.04 12.43
CA GLY A 138 -7.01 7.00 11.77
C GLY A 138 -7.66 5.63 11.86
N SER A 139 -7.37 4.76 10.89
CA SER A 139 -7.84 3.37 10.89
C SER A 139 -6.79 2.39 10.37
N GLY A 140 -5.51 2.75 10.44
CA GLY A 140 -4.43 2.02 9.79
C GLY A 140 -3.99 2.66 8.47
N ILE A 141 -3.53 1.83 7.54
CA ILE A 141 -2.83 2.27 6.32
C ILE A 141 -3.76 2.61 5.13
N ASP A 142 -5.01 2.12 5.15
CA ASP A 142 -5.89 2.09 3.98
C ASP A 142 -7.18 2.93 4.11
N GLY A 143 -7.35 3.64 5.22
CA GLY A 143 -8.58 4.40 5.45
C GLY A 143 -8.52 5.44 6.58
N VAL A 144 -9.52 6.31 6.56
CA VAL A 144 -9.81 7.27 7.64
C VAL A 144 -11.28 7.09 8.02
N HIS A 145 -11.56 6.83 9.30
CA HIS A 145 -12.92 6.83 9.83
C HIS A 145 -13.34 8.26 10.13
N VAL A 146 -14.49 8.69 9.61
CA VAL A 146 -14.98 10.04 9.83
C VAL A 146 -16.36 9.98 10.48
N THR A 147 -16.46 10.55 11.67
CA THR A 147 -17.77 10.81 12.29
C THR A 147 -18.30 12.14 11.74
N VAL A 148 -19.52 12.10 11.23
CA VAL A 148 -20.16 13.20 10.51
C VAL A 148 -21.43 13.62 11.25
N GLU A 149 -21.46 14.86 11.70
CA GLU A 149 -22.62 15.45 12.38
C GLU A 149 -23.18 16.61 11.55
N ARG A 150 -24.48 16.58 11.23
CA ARG A 150 -25.13 17.70 10.52
C ARG A 150 -25.50 18.82 11.48
N ARG A 151 -25.49 20.06 10.99
CA ARG A 151 -25.92 21.26 11.72
C ARG A 151 -27.22 21.87 11.18
N VAL A 152 -27.91 21.16 10.29
CA VAL A 152 -29.17 21.57 9.65
C VAL A 152 -30.33 20.60 9.92
N PRO A 153 -31.58 21.06 9.87
CA PRO A 153 -32.76 20.24 10.23
C PRO A 153 -33.22 19.28 9.14
N HIS A 154 -32.57 19.26 7.97
CA HIS A 154 -32.88 18.40 6.84
C HIS A 154 -31.70 17.46 6.56
N GLU A 155 -31.94 16.38 5.82
CA GLU A 155 -30.86 15.46 5.44
C GLU A 155 -29.83 16.14 4.52
N LEU A 156 -28.60 15.61 4.57
CA LEU A 156 -27.50 16.06 3.73
C LEU A 156 -26.86 14.87 3.02
N ASN A 157 -26.37 15.10 1.80
CA ASN A 157 -25.51 14.17 1.08
C ASN A 157 -24.12 14.82 0.94
N ALA A 158 -23.15 14.29 1.68
CA ALA A 158 -21.79 14.83 1.70
C ALA A 158 -20.84 13.90 0.93
N THR A 159 -20.05 14.45 0.01
CA THR A 159 -19.05 13.72 -0.77
C THR A 159 -17.65 14.16 -0.37
N PHE A 160 -16.84 13.21 0.06
CA PHE A 160 -15.38 13.33 0.20
C PHE A 160 -14.78 13.11 -1.20
N PRO A 161 -14.25 14.16 -1.85
CA PRO A 161 -13.63 14.00 -3.16
C PRO A 161 -12.31 13.21 -3.05
N VAL A 162 -11.95 12.54 -4.15
CA VAL A 162 -10.62 11.93 -4.29
C VAL A 162 -9.55 13.00 -4.13
N GLY A 163 -8.46 12.67 -3.44
CA GLY A 163 -7.41 13.63 -3.11
C GLY A 163 -7.73 14.54 -1.91
N THR A 164 -8.81 14.29 -1.16
CA THR A 164 -9.01 14.91 0.17
C THR A 164 -7.78 14.62 1.02
N PHE A 165 -7.10 15.67 1.48
CA PHE A 165 -5.89 15.55 2.27
C PHE A 165 -6.21 15.68 3.75
N PHE A 166 -5.95 14.61 4.48
CA PHE A 166 -6.10 14.51 5.92
C PHE A 166 -4.75 14.80 6.57
N VAL A 167 -4.63 15.99 7.13
CA VAL A 167 -3.40 16.48 7.75
C VAL A 167 -3.38 16.08 9.22
N ALA A 168 -2.39 15.27 9.58
CA ALA A 168 -2.11 14.84 10.94
C ALA A 168 -1.69 16.02 11.83
N GLY A 169 -2.15 16.01 13.07
CA GLY A 169 -1.75 17.01 14.08
C GLY A 169 -0.56 16.59 14.94
N GLY A 170 -0.05 15.36 14.81
CA GLY A 170 1.02 14.77 15.62
C GLY A 170 2.04 13.97 14.79
N ASP A 171 2.80 13.09 15.44
CA ASP A 171 3.95 12.38 14.84
C ASP A 171 3.55 11.11 14.04
N TYR A 172 2.46 11.20 13.29
CA TYR A 172 1.91 10.11 12.45
C TYR A 172 1.63 10.59 11.02
N GLN A 173 1.44 9.63 10.12
CA GLN A 173 1.32 9.87 8.68
C GLN A 173 0.08 10.70 8.32
N ASN A 174 0.25 11.58 7.35
CA ASN A 174 -0.89 12.21 6.67
C ASN A 174 -1.61 11.15 5.82
N MET A 175 -2.86 11.40 5.43
CA MET A 175 -3.62 10.49 4.59
C MET A 175 -4.19 11.22 3.36
N VAL A 176 -4.21 10.54 2.21
CA VAL A 176 -4.79 11.04 0.96
C VAL A 176 -5.96 10.13 0.57
N ALA A 177 -7.16 10.68 0.40
CA ALA A 177 -8.30 9.91 -0.09
C ALA A 177 -8.03 9.35 -1.50
N THR A 178 -8.11 8.03 -1.65
CA THR A 178 -7.83 7.32 -2.91
C THR A 178 -9.09 7.07 -3.73
N ARG A 179 -10.27 7.16 -3.09
CA ARG A 179 -11.58 7.03 -3.74
C ARG A 179 -12.56 8.06 -3.21
N ALA A 180 -13.55 8.40 -4.03
CA ALA A 180 -14.65 9.24 -3.59
C ALA A 180 -15.54 8.47 -2.60
N ALA A 181 -15.84 9.07 -1.45
CA ALA A 181 -16.78 8.52 -0.49
C ALA A 181 -17.99 9.46 -0.35
N THR A 182 -19.20 8.97 -0.56
CA THR A 182 -20.43 9.76 -0.36
C THR A 182 -21.23 9.18 0.79
N VAL A 183 -21.63 10.05 1.72
CA VAL A 183 -22.43 9.68 2.89
C VAL A 183 -23.76 10.45 2.89
N ARG A 184 -24.85 9.71 3.06
CA ARG A 184 -26.18 10.28 3.33
C ARG A 184 -26.36 10.40 4.84
N ILE A 185 -26.52 11.62 5.31
CA ILE A 185 -26.68 11.94 6.74
C ILE A 185 -28.16 12.17 6.99
N ALA A 186 -28.82 11.13 7.49
CA ALA A 186 -30.24 11.15 7.83
C ALA A 186 -30.55 12.13 8.98
N THR A 187 -31.83 12.28 9.33
CA THR A 187 -32.29 13.14 10.44
C THR A 187 -31.93 12.61 11.84
N ASP A 188 -31.31 11.44 11.94
CA ASP A 188 -31.21 10.70 13.20
C ASP A 188 -29.74 10.47 13.57
N GLY A 189 -29.22 11.25 14.53
CA GLY A 189 -27.88 11.07 15.10
C GLY A 189 -26.69 11.39 14.17
N PRO A 190 -25.45 11.31 14.70
CA PRO A 190 -24.23 11.34 13.90
C PRO A 190 -24.07 10.05 13.08
N CYS A 191 -23.39 10.15 11.94
CA CYS A 191 -23.15 9.04 11.01
C CYS A 191 -21.65 8.78 10.88
N GLU A 192 -21.24 7.52 10.77
CA GLU A 192 -19.85 7.15 10.53
C GLU A 192 -19.65 6.74 9.07
N VAL A 193 -18.55 7.20 8.47
CA VAL A 193 -18.14 6.81 7.12
C VAL A 193 -16.64 6.51 7.09
N THR A 194 -16.26 5.42 6.45
CA THR A 194 -14.85 5.13 6.15
C THR A 194 -14.50 5.70 4.78
N VAL A 195 -13.52 6.59 4.75
CA VAL A 195 -12.97 7.14 3.50
C VAL A 195 -11.73 6.32 3.13
N PRO A 196 -11.73 5.59 1.99
CA PRO A 196 -10.54 4.88 1.53
C PRO A 196 -9.42 5.88 1.27
N ALA A 197 -8.26 5.64 1.87
CA ALA A 197 -7.14 6.56 1.84
C ALA A 197 -5.81 5.79 1.82
N ALA A 198 -4.73 6.48 1.46
CA ALA A 198 -3.38 5.94 1.53
C ALA A 198 -2.51 6.89 2.35
N CYS A 199 -1.57 6.32 3.11
CA CYS A 199 -0.66 7.12 3.93
C CYS A 199 0.32 7.94 3.09
N ALA A 200 0.74 9.07 3.62
CA ALA A 200 1.79 9.94 3.13
C ALA A 200 2.75 10.27 4.29
N ASN A 201 3.99 10.66 3.99
CA ASN A 201 5.04 10.90 4.99
C ASN A 201 5.49 9.60 5.68
N ARG A 202 5.82 8.59 4.86
CA ARG A 202 6.16 7.20 5.22
C ARG A 202 7.07 7.03 6.45
N THR A 203 7.93 8.00 6.73
CA THR A 203 8.85 7.98 7.87
C THR A 203 8.16 8.13 9.23
N LEU A 204 6.89 8.54 9.27
CA LEU A 204 6.10 8.70 10.49
C LEU A 204 5.27 7.44 10.81
N ALA A 205 4.73 7.35 12.03
CA ALA A 205 3.92 6.21 12.44
C ALA A 205 2.62 6.10 11.63
N VAL A 206 2.14 4.87 11.37
CA VAL A 206 0.83 4.67 10.73
C VAL A 206 -0.28 5.12 11.70
N PRO A 207 -1.29 5.87 11.25
CA PRO A 207 -2.29 6.43 12.15
C PRO A 207 -3.22 5.37 12.74
N GLY A 208 -3.37 5.35 14.07
CA GLY A 208 -4.30 4.51 14.82
C GLY A 208 -5.66 5.19 15.04
N THR A 209 -6.56 4.49 15.74
CA THR A 209 -7.95 4.96 15.99
C THR A 209 -8.09 6.18 16.88
N ASP A 210 -7.04 6.53 17.63
CA ASP A 210 -7.00 7.71 18.50
C ASP A 210 -6.39 8.93 17.80
N ASP A 211 -5.77 8.74 16.64
CA ASP A 211 -5.16 9.81 15.85
C ASP A 211 -6.23 10.60 15.10
N THR A 212 -6.10 11.92 15.04
CA THR A 212 -7.12 12.81 14.48
C THR A 212 -6.57 13.68 13.37
N PHE A 213 -7.40 13.99 12.38
CA PHE A 213 -6.97 14.76 11.23
C PHE A 213 -7.68 16.10 11.11
N ARG A 214 -7.03 17.02 10.40
CA ARG A 214 -7.70 18.18 9.81
C ARG A 214 -7.85 17.95 8.32
N LEU A 215 -8.99 18.34 7.76
CA LEU A 215 -9.16 18.31 6.31
C LEU A 215 -8.58 19.60 5.72
N GLU A 216 -7.74 19.46 4.71
CA GLU A 216 -7.26 20.59 3.91
C GLU A 216 -7.69 20.44 2.45
N LEU A 217 -8.11 21.56 1.86
CA LEU A 217 -8.18 21.70 0.40
C LEU A 217 -6.73 21.80 -0.08
N ALA A 218 -6.23 20.68 -0.61
CA ALA A 218 -4.85 20.44 -1.04
C ALA A 218 -3.94 21.67 -1.14
N PRO A 219 -2.94 21.83 -0.27
CA PRO A 219 -1.83 22.75 -0.50
C PRO A 219 -0.89 22.20 -1.58
N SER A 220 -0.66 22.98 -2.64
CA SER A 220 0.55 23.11 -3.48
C SER A 220 1.48 21.91 -3.82
N LEU A 221 1.03 20.66 -3.77
CA LEU A 221 1.68 19.52 -4.43
C LEU A 221 0.92 19.22 -5.73
N GLY A 222 1.24 19.96 -6.79
CA GLY A 222 0.55 19.84 -8.08
C GLY A 222 0.50 18.42 -8.62
N GLU A 223 1.50 17.60 -8.29
CA GLU A 223 1.60 16.20 -8.67
C GLU A 223 0.59 15.29 -7.95
N LEU A 224 0.32 15.49 -6.66
CA LEU A 224 -0.70 14.72 -5.92
C LEU A 224 -2.11 15.02 -6.45
N GLN A 225 -2.36 16.28 -6.80
CA GLN A 225 -3.63 16.71 -7.39
C GLN A 225 -3.84 16.10 -8.78
N ALA A 226 -2.77 15.98 -9.57
CA ALA A 226 -2.82 15.31 -10.87
C ALA A 226 -2.96 13.79 -10.74
N LEU A 227 -2.39 13.19 -9.67
CA LEU A 227 -2.47 11.76 -9.40
C LEU A 227 -3.84 11.32 -8.89
N ALA A 228 -4.49 12.11 -8.03
CA ALA A 228 -5.74 11.75 -7.36
C ALA A 228 -6.83 11.18 -8.31
N PRO A 229 -7.18 11.81 -9.45
CA PRO A 229 -8.19 11.26 -10.37
C PRO A 229 -7.82 9.89 -10.96
N LEU A 230 -6.53 9.55 -11.04
CA LEU A 230 -6.06 8.28 -11.58
C LEU A 230 -6.16 7.13 -10.56
N LEU A 231 -6.25 7.45 -9.27
CA LEU A 231 -6.40 6.47 -8.19
C LEU A 231 -7.84 5.96 -8.04
N ASP A 232 -8.84 6.74 -8.47
CA ASP A 232 -10.27 6.43 -8.36
C ASP A 232 -10.76 5.48 -9.46
N GLN A 233 -9.99 4.42 -9.72
CA GLN A 233 -10.33 3.38 -10.68
C GLN A 233 -10.55 2.03 -9.95
N PRO A 234 -11.51 1.20 -10.40
CA PRO A 234 -11.90 -0.02 -9.69
C PRO A 234 -10.82 -1.11 -9.69
N ASP A 235 -9.90 -1.08 -10.66
CA ASP A 235 -8.80 -2.02 -10.86
C ASP A 235 -7.53 -1.69 -10.07
N ILE A 236 -7.45 -0.49 -9.49
CA ILE A 236 -6.36 -0.04 -8.63
C ILE A 236 -6.54 -0.61 -7.22
N SER A 237 -5.56 -1.40 -6.78
CA SER A 237 -5.52 -1.98 -5.44
C SER A 237 -4.94 -0.99 -4.42
N THR A 238 -5.16 -1.26 -3.13
CA THR A 238 -4.58 -0.48 -2.03
C THR A 238 -3.06 -0.40 -2.12
N ALA A 239 -2.39 -1.50 -2.50
CA ALA A 239 -0.93 -1.52 -2.66
C ALA A 239 -0.44 -0.60 -3.78
N ILE A 240 -1.15 -0.54 -4.91
CA ILE A 240 -0.80 0.36 -6.03
C ILE A 240 -1.00 1.82 -5.61
N ALA A 241 -2.14 2.13 -4.97
CA ALA A 241 -2.42 3.48 -4.51
C ALA A 241 -1.42 3.95 -3.45
N GLN A 242 -1.07 3.08 -2.50
CA GLN A 242 -0.09 3.37 -1.45
C GLN A 242 1.30 3.65 -2.03
N ALA A 243 1.73 2.84 -3.00
CA ALA A 243 3.01 3.06 -3.69
C ALA A 243 3.02 4.39 -4.46
N ALA A 244 1.96 4.70 -5.20
CA ALA A 244 1.86 5.92 -5.99
C ALA A 244 1.89 7.17 -5.11
N VAL A 245 1.20 7.14 -3.96
CA VAL A 245 1.22 8.24 -2.98
C VAL A 245 2.65 8.42 -2.44
N TRP A 246 3.31 7.37 -1.96
CA TRP A 246 4.68 7.47 -1.43
C TRP A 246 5.72 7.91 -2.46
N ILE A 247 5.58 7.56 -3.74
CA ILE A 247 6.47 8.09 -4.79
C ILE A 247 6.38 9.62 -4.85
N VAL A 248 5.15 10.16 -4.79
CA VAL A 248 4.91 11.60 -4.91
C VAL A 248 5.25 12.34 -3.60
N THR A 249 4.87 11.79 -2.46
CA THR A 249 4.98 12.46 -1.14
C THR A 249 6.34 12.27 -0.47
N ASP A 250 6.97 11.13 -0.68
CA ASP A 250 8.15 10.69 0.08
C ASP A 250 9.39 10.45 -0.79
N ASP A 251 9.28 10.62 -2.10
CA ASP A 251 10.35 10.28 -3.06
C ASP A 251 10.88 8.85 -2.82
N ALA A 252 9.95 7.92 -2.55
CA ALA A 252 10.25 6.54 -2.21
C ALA A 252 10.90 5.82 -3.40
N ASN A 253 11.99 5.10 -3.14
CA ASN A 253 12.65 4.24 -4.14
C ASN A 253 12.06 2.81 -4.12
N TYR A 254 12.55 1.91 -4.97
CA TYR A 254 12.00 0.56 -5.05
C TYR A 254 12.14 -0.20 -3.73
N ASP A 255 13.26 -0.11 -3.01
CA ASP A 255 13.40 -0.78 -1.71
C ASP A 255 12.48 -0.19 -0.63
N ASP A 256 12.31 1.13 -0.63
CA ASP A 256 11.41 1.86 0.27
C ASP A 256 9.96 1.41 0.15
N LEU A 257 9.51 1.02 -1.06
CA LEU A 257 8.18 0.46 -1.30
C LEU A 257 8.03 -0.99 -0.78
N GLY A 258 9.14 -1.72 -0.68
CA GLY A 258 9.15 -3.12 -0.25
C GLY A 258 9.15 -3.31 1.26
N ALA A 259 9.66 -2.32 1.99
CA ALA A 259 9.62 -2.26 3.44
C ALA A 259 8.27 -1.69 3.89
N LEU A 260 7.31 -2.55 4.26
CA LEU A 260 6.27 -2.07 5.15
C LEU A 260 6.94 -1.71 6.49
N VAL A 261 6.68 -0.47 6.91
CA VAL A 261 6.94 0.12 8.22
C VAL A 261 6.89 -0.94 9.31
N PHE A 262 7.89 -0.93 10.19
CA PHE A 262 7.98 -1.77 11.39
C PHE A 262 6.64 -1.84 12.13
N THR A 263 5.86 -2.88 11.89
CA THR A 263 4.90 -3.38 12.86
C THR A 263 5.70 -4.20 13.85
N TYR A 264 5.88 -3.69 15.07
CA TYR A 264 6.34 -4.50 16.19
C TYR A 264 5.33 -5.62 16.43
N GLY A 265 5.53 -6.75 15.77
CA GLY A 265 4.70 -7.95 15.88
C GLY A 265 5.49 -9.15 15.39
N LEU A 266 5.93 -9.97 16.34
CA LEU A 266 6.53 -11.31 16.21
C LEU A 266 6.96 -11.71 14.80
N GLY A 267 8.27 -11.59 14.55
CA GLY A 267 8.90 -11.94 13.29
C GLY A 267 8.56 -13.35 12.81
N PHE A 268 7.89 -13.40 11.67
CA PHE A 268 7.95 -14.50 10.72
C PHE A 268 8.20 -13.89 9.34
N GLY A 269 9.16 -14.48 8.60
CA GLY A 269 9.67 -13.94 7.35
C GLY A 269 8.56 -13.61 6.35
N GLY A 270 8.51 -12.35 5.91
CA GLY A 270 7.55 -11.86 4.94
C GLY A 270 8.16 -11.71 3.55
N SER A 271 7.37 -12.06 2.53
CA SER A 271 7.53 -11.53 1.18
C SER A 271 7.33 -10.00 1.20
N ARG A 272 8.04 -9.31 0.31
CA ARG A 272 7.89 -7.87 0.03
C ARG A 272 6.41 -7.47 -0.02
N ALA A 273 6.02 -6.44 0.72
CA ALA A 273 4.61 -6.06 0.90
C ALA A 273 3.97 -5.48 -0.38
N ILE A 274 4.72 -4.67 -1.12
CA ILE A 274 4.33 -4.16 -2.44
C ILE A 274 5.21 -4.88 -3.46
N ASP A 275 4.60 -5.76 -4.25
CA ASP A 275 5.30 -6.51 -5.29
C ASP A 275 5.76 -5.62 -6.46
N GLY A 276 6.60 -6.17 -7.34
CA GLY A 276 7.15 -5.44 -8.48
C GLY A 276 6.08 -4.99 -9.48
N ALA A 277 4.99 -5.75 -9.64
CA ALA A 277 3.89 -5.41 -10.54
C ALA A 277 3.06 -4.22 -10.04
N ALA A 278 2.78 -4.18 -8.73
CA ALA A 278 2.12 -3.05 -8.08
C ALA A 278 2.98 -1.78 -8.12
N ALA A 279 4.29 -1.92 -7.86
CA ALA A 279 5.24 -0.80 -7.95
C ALA A 279 5.37 -0.24 -9.38
N ALA A 280 5.42 -1.11 -10.41
CA ALA A 280 5.46 -0.69 -11.81
C ALA A 280 4.16 0.02 -12.24
N THR A 281 3.01 -0.47 -11.77
CA THR A 281 1.72 0.16 -12.06
C THR A 281 1.62 1.54 -11.40
N ALA A 282 2.07 1.65 -10.15
CA ALA A 282 2.15 2.93 -9.44
C ALA A 282 3.05 3.94 -10.17
N LEU A 283 4.22 3.50 -10.64
CA LEU A 283 5.15 4.32 -11.42
C LEU A 283 4.51 4.86 -12.71
N LYS A 284 3.74 4.03 -13.41
CA LYS A 284 2.93 4.48 -14.56
C LYS A 284 1.94 5.56 -14.16
N LEU A 285 1.17 5.36 -13.08
CA LEU A 285 0.18 6.34 -12.64
C LEU A 285 0.83 7.69 -12.30
N CYS A 286 2.00 7.67 -11.66
CA CYS A 286 2.78 8.88 -11.42
C CYS A 286 3.22 9.55 -12.73
N ALA A 287 3.72 8.78 -13.71
CA ALA A 287 4.09 9.33 -15.02
C ALA A 287 2.88 9.91 -15.79
N ASP A 288 1.74 9.21 -15.79
CA ASP A 288 0.50 9.66 -16.42
C ASP A 288 -0.07 10.91 -15.72
N ALA A 289 0.20 11.08 -14.42
CA ALA A 289 -0.07 12.29 -13.66
C ALA A 289 0.93 13.43 -13.94
N GLY A 290 1.95 13.21 -14.78
CA GLY A 290 2.96 14.21 -15.13
C GLY A 290 4.09 14.36 -14.10
N VAL A 291 4.28 13.39 -13.21
CA VAL A 291 5.43 13.36 -12.27
C VAL A 291 6.71 13.12 -13.07
N ASP A 292 7.70 14.00 -12.93
CA ASP A 292 9.01 13.84 -13.56
C ASP A 292 9.84 12.79 -12.80
N LEU A 293 9.71 11.54 -13.22
CA LEU A 293 10.38 10.39 -12.59
C LEU A 293 11.91 10.47 -12.69
N SER A 294 12.48 11.22 -13.64
CA SER A 294 13.93 11.39 -13.77
C SER A 294 14.54 12.15 -12.58
N LYS A 295 13.72 12.94 -11.89
CA LYS A 295 14.09 13.70 -10.69
C LYS A 295 13.73 12.98 -9.39
N ARG A 296 13.15 11.77 -9.48
CA ARG A 296 12.72 10.97 -8.33
C ARG A 296 13.70 9.84 -8.07
N ARG A 297 13.88 9.44 -6.81
CA ARG A 297 14.78 8.33 -6.44
C ARG A 297 14.36 7.02 -7.09
N ILE A 298 13.06 6.78 -7.26
CA ILE A 298 12.54 5.60 -7.97
C ILE A 298 12.95 5.55 -9.45
N GLY A 299 13.31 6.68 -10.05
CA GLY A 299 13.81 6.77 -11.42
C GLY A 299 15.07 5.92 -11.65
N ALA A 300 15.94 5.81 -10.64
CA ALA A 300 17.14 4.97 -10.69
C ALA A 300 16.82 3.47 -10.68
N ASP A 301 15.67 3.08 -10.12
CA ASP A 301 15.25 1.69 -9.96
C ASP A 301 14.34 1.19 -11.09
N VAL A 302 13.99 2.05 -12.05
CA VAL A 302 13.17 1.71 -13.22
C VAL A 302 13.73 0.48 -13.94
N PHE A 303 15.05 0.36 -14.03
CA PHE A 303 15.71 -0.80 -14.64
C PHE A 303 15.52 -2.09 -13.83
N VAL A 304 15.60 -2.03 -12.50
CA VAL A 304 15.37 -3.17 -11.59
C VAL A 304 13.90 -3.61 -11.63
N LEU A 305 12.98 -2.65 -11.70
CA LEU A 305 11.54 -2.89 -11.86
C LEU A 305 11.22 -3.59 -13.20
N ILE A 306 11.79 -3.10 -14.30
CA ILE A 306 11.63 -3.70 -15.63
C ILE A 306 12.29 -5.09 -15.71
N HIS A 307 13.47 -5.25 -15.11
CA HIS A 307 14.19 -6.52 -15.12
C HIS A 307 13.57 -7.58 -14.19
N GLY A 308 12.99 -7.15 -13.05
CA GLY A 308 12.22 -8.01 -12.14
C GLY A 308 10.99 -8.59 -12.81
N LEU A 309 10.25 -7.77 -13.57
CA LEU A 309 9.13 -8.21 -14.42
C LEU A 309 9.57 -9.20 -15.52
N ALA A 310 10.79 -9.06 -16.05
CA ALA A 310 11.35 -9.97 -17.06
C ALA A 310 11.82 -11.32 -16.48
N ILE A 311 12.30 -11.35 -15.22
CA ILE A 311 12.69 -12.59 -14.54
C ILE A 311 11.46 -13.36 -14.05
N GLU A 312 10.44 -12.66 -13.55
CA GLU A 312 9.15 -13.27 -13.16
C GLU A 312 8.36 -13.80 -14.37
N ALA A 313 8.57 -13.26 -15.57
CA ALA A 313 7.94 -13.73 -16.81
C ALA A 313 8.24 -15.22 -17.16
N HIS A 314 9.28 -15.81 -16.58
CA HIS A 314 9.58 -17.24 -16.72
C HIS A 314 8.78 -18.16 -15.76
N GLY A 315 7.96 -17.58 -14.86
CA GLY A 315 7.17 -18.33 -13.86
C GLY A 315 5.74 -17.83 -13.63
N VAL A 316 5.20 -16.94 -14.47
CA VAL A 316 3.86 -16.34 -14.27
C VAL A 316 2.76 -17.10 -15.01
N SER A 317 1.65 -17.34 -14.30
CA SER A 317 0.40 -17.94 -14.83
C SER A 317 -0.28 -17.03 -15.88
N GLU A 318 -1.09 -17.61 -16.77
CA GLU A 318 -1.86 -16.86 -17.81
C GLU A 318 -2.69 -15.69 -17.25
N TRP A 319 -3.03 -15.74 -15.95
CA TRP A 319 -3.85 -14.75 -15.25
C TRP A 319 -3.22 -13.34 -15.19
N SER A 320 -1.92 -13.23 -14.91
CA SER A 320 -1.26 -11.91 -14.82
C SER A 320 -0.98 -11.30 -16.20
N ARG A 321 -0.77 -12.15 -17.23
CA ARG A 321 -0.51 -11.72 -18.62
C ARG A 321 -1.76 -11.10 -19.26
N ALA A 322 -2.93 -11.70 -19.03
CA ALA A 322 -4.21 -11.15 -19.50
C ALA A 322 -4.62 -9.84 -18.79
N ARG A 323 -4.13 -9.58 -17.58
CA ARG A 323 -4.39 -8.34 -16.83
C ARG A 323 -3.53 -7.17 -17.34
N LEU A 324 -2.26 -7.42 -17.67
CA LEU A 324 -1.37 -6.45 -18.30
C LEU A 324 -1.85 -6.04 -19.70
N GLU A 325 -2.35 -6.98 -20.50
CA GLU A 325 -2.94 -6.70 -21.81
C GLU A 325 -4.20 -5.80 -21.72
N ARG A 326 -5.05 -6.01 -20.70
CA ARG A 326 -6.27 -5.19 -20.48
C ARG A 326 -5.96 -3.75 -20.04
N LEU A 327 -4.81 -3.51 -19.43
CA LEU A 327 -4.34 -2.18 -19.01
C LEU A 327 -3.61 -1.41 -20.13
N GLY A 328 -3.57 -1.97 -21.35
CA GLY A 328 -2.93 -1.38 -22.54
C GLY A 328 -1.43 -1.68 -22.67
N TRP A 329 -0.89 -2.63 -21.90
CA TRP A 329 0.54 -2.97 -21.85
C TRP A 329 0.83 -4.26 -22.63
N GLY A 330 0.26 -4.39 -23.83
CA GLY A 330 0.46 -5.54 -24.71
C GLY A 330 1.83 -5.59 -25.41
N ALA A 331 2.82 -4.85 -24.91
CA ALA A 331 4.08 -4.63 -25.60
C ALA A 331 5.24 -5.21 -24.77
N THR A 332 6.16 -5.89 -25.45
CA THR A 332 7.36 -6.46 -24.82
C THR A 332 8.18 -5.36 -24.13
N ALA A 333 9.02 -5.71 -23.15
CA ALA A 333 9.88 -4.74 -22.43
C ALA A 333 10.68 -3.79 -23.36
N SER A 334 10.97 -4.24 -24.59
CA SER A 334 11.60 -3.47 -25.67
C SER A 334 10.73 -2.31 -26.21
N GLU A 335 9.41 -2.48 -26.26
CA GLU A 335 8.47 -1.47 -26.76
C GLU A 335 8.11 -0.45 -25.67
N ILE A 336 8.16 -0.85 -24.39
CA ILE A 336 8.02 0.06 -23.23
C ILE A 336 9.23 1.02 -23.17
N ALA A 337 10.44 0.52 -23.41
CA ALA A 337 11.63 1.36 -23.54
C ALA A 337 11.54 2.35 -24.73
N SER A 338 10.97 1.92 -25.86
CA SER A 338 10.77 2.80 -27.03
C SER A 338 9.69 3.87 -26.82
N ASN A 339 8.60 3.54 -26.12
CA ASN A 339 7.50 4.47 -25.86
C ASN A 339 7.83 5.57 -24.83
N ILE A 340 8.80 5.31 -23.92
CA ILE A 340 9.32 6.33 -23.00
C ILE A 340 10.26 7.29 -23.74
N VAL A 341 11.03 6.79 -24.71
CA VAL A 341 11.88 7.61 -25.60
C VAL A 341 11.04 8.53 -26.51
N GLU A 342 9.84 8.13 -26.91
CA GLU A 342 8.99 8.93 -27.80
C GLU A 342 8.20 10.05 -27.10
N ARG A 343 8.20 10.14 -25.76
CA ARG A 343 7.37 11.11 -25.01
C ARG A 343 8.11 12.31 -24.39
N GLU A 344 9.42 12.44 -24.54
CA GLU A 344 10.16 13.63 -24.06
C GLU A 344 10.42 14.63 -25.21
N GLU A 345 9.52 15.60 -25.36
CA GLU A 345 9.64 16.69 -26.35
C GLU A 345 10.76 17.72 -26.06
N ASP A 346 11.58 17.55 -25.02
CA ASP A 346 12.71 18.46 -24.73
C ASP A 346 14.05 17.75 -24.46
N GLY A 347 14.20 16.49 -24.90
CA GLY A 347 15.48 15.80 -24.99
C GLY A 347 16.33 16.36 -26.14
N GLY A 348 17.14 17.38 -25.87
CA GLY A 348 18.02 17.99 -26.88
C GLY A 348 18.90 16.96 -27.63
N PRO A 349 19.38 17.30 -28.85
CA PRO A 349 20.05 16.37 -29.78
C PRO A 349 21.31 15.68 -29.24
N LEU A 350 21.78 16.08 -28.06
CA LEU A 350 22.88 15.46 -27.34
C LEU A 350 22.51 14.11 -26.70
N PHE A 351 21.26 13.89 -26.26
CA PHE A 351 20.90 12.68 -25.49
C PHE A 351 20.64 11.47 -26.40
N SER A 352 19.89 11.63 -27.49
CA SER A 352 19.72 10.59 -28.51
C SER A 352 21.03 10.28 -29.25
N ALA A 353 21.87 11.29 -29.53
CA ALA A 353 23.19 11.07 -30.10
C ALA A 353 24.15 10.38 -29.12
N LEU A 354 24.05 10.64 -27.81
CA LEU A 354 24.84 9.94 -26.79
C LEU A 354 24.38 8.49 -26.59
N LEU A 355 23.08 8.21 -26.66
CA LEU A 355 22.56 6.83 -26.61
C LEU A 355 22.94 6.04 -27.86
N GLU A 356 22.76 6.59 -29.07
CA GLU A 356 23.20 5.93 -30.31
C GLU A 356 24.72 5.74 -30.37
N ILE A 357 25.52 6.72 -29.92
CA ILE A 357 26.98 6.58 -29.90
C ILE A 357 27.40 5.55 -28.87
N VAL A 358 26.85 5.53 -27.65
CA VAL A 358 27.35 4.62 -26.62
C VAL A 358 26.78 3.20 -26.71
N GLU A 359 25.56 3.01 -27.21
CA GLU A 359 25.01 1.68 -27.48
C GLU A 359 25.60 1.04 -28.75
N SER A 360 26.13 1.83 -29.70
CA SER A 360 26.79 1.34 -30.92
C SER A 360 28.31 1.22 -30.81
N LEU A 361 28.93 1.72 -29.74
CA LEU A 361 30.36 1.59 -29.52
C LEU A 361 30.67 0.24 -28.86
N ASP A 362 31.29 -0.64 -29.65
CA ASP A 362 31.90 -1.86 -29.13
C ASP A 362 32.79 -1.54 -27.90
N PRO A 363 32.68 -2.28 -26.77
CA PRO A 363 33.45 -2.04 -25.55
C PRO A 363 34.96 -1.90 -25.80
N SER A 364 35.52 -2.58 -26.79
CA SER A 364 36.93 -2.46 -27.17
C SER A 364 37.28 -1.07 -27.70
N THR A 365 36.35 -0.43 -28.42
CA THR A 365 36.50 0.93 -28.94
C THR A 365 36.48 1.95 -27.82
N VAL A 366 35.58 1.78 -26.84
CA VAL A 366 35.52 2.65 -25.67
C VAL A 366 36.78 2.49 -24.80
N ARG A 367 37.24 1.25 -24.57
CA ARG A 367 38.51 0.97 -23.87
C ARG A 367 39.70 1.64 -24.56
N LEU A 368 39.80 1.56 -25.89
CA LEU A 368 40.89 2.18 -26.66
C LEU A 368 40.86 3.71 -26.52
N ALA A 369 39.69 4.33 -26.64
CA ALA A 369 39.51 5.77 -26.52
C ALA A 369 39.88 6.29 -25.12
N LEU A 370 39.42 5.61 -24.08
CA LEU A 370 39.75 5.98 -22.70
C LEU A 370 41.22 5.75 -22.36
N ARG A 371 41.86 4.68 -22.89
CA ARG A 371 43.31 4.45 -22.75
C ARG A 371 44.14 5.55 -23.40
N ALA A 372 43.80 5.95 -24.63
CA ALA A 372 44.48 7.04 -25.32
C ALA A 372 44.40 8.35 -24.52
N GLN A 373 43.25 8.62 -23.89
CA GLN A 373 43.06 9.78 -23.04
C GLN A 373 43.80 9.72 -21.71
N ALA A 374 43.84 8.54 -21.07
CA ALA A 374 44.63 8.33 -19.85
C ALA A 374 46.13 8.54 -20.12
N CYS A 375 46.65 8.03 -21.25
CA CYS A 375 48.04 8.22 -21.67
C CYS A 375 48.37 9.67 -22.03
N ALA A 376 47.46 10.41 -22.67
CA ALA A 376 47.67 11.81 -23.04
C ALA A 376 47.88 12.76 -21.85
N ARG A 377 47.62 12.29 -20.62
CA ARG A 377 47.72 13.08 -19.38
C ARG A 377 48.86 12.64 -18.45
N SER A 378 49.55 11.55 -18.75
CA SER A 378 50.74 11.13 -17.99
C SER A 378 52.04 11.85 -18.44
N GLU A 379 51.98 12.69 -19.47
CA GLU A 379 53.11 13.56 -19.84
C GLU A 379 52.97 14.94 -19.20
N PRO A 380 53.96 15.41 -18.41
CA PRO A 380 53.93 16.76 -17.87
C PRO A 380 54.14 17.77 -19.01
N SER A 381 53.17 18.65 -19.18
CA SER A 381 53.15 19.82 -20.05
C SER A 381 54.52 20.51 -20.20
N ALA A 382 55.15 20.37 -21.36
CA ALA A 382 56.09 21.35 -21.90
C ALA A 382 55.35 22.20 -22.94
N ALA A 383 54.89 23.38 -22.53
CA ALA A 383 54.33 24.37 -23.43
C ALA A 383 55.42 25.00 -24.33
N ALA A 384 55.03 25.31 -25.57
CA ALA A 384 55.61 26.32 -26.46
C ALA A 384 57.02 26.08 -27.05
N SER A 385 57.09 25.68 -28.34
CA SER A 385 57.48 26.58 -29.45
C SER A 385 57.69 25.84 -30.78
N ALA A 386 57.07 26.40 -31.83
CA ALA A 386 57.44 26.49 -33.25
C ALA A 386 58.14 25.32 -34.02
N ALA A 387 57.41 24.85 -35.06
CA ALA A 387 57.80 24.62 -36.47
C ALA A 387 59.26 24.28 -36.87
N SER A 388 59.47 23.15 -37.54
CA SER A 388 59.49 23.02 -39.02
C SER A 388 60.06 21.65 -39.44
N SER A 389 59.53 21.11 -40.53
CA SER A 389 59.95 19.87 -41.18
C SER A 389 61.03 20.13 -42.24
N THR A 390 61.97 19.20 -42.42
CA THR A 390 62.41 18.74 -43.75
C THR A 390 63.23 17.45 -43.67
N GLU A 391 63.07 16.66 -44.73
CA GLU A 391 63.59 15.32 -45.01
C GLU A 391 65.11 15.28 -45.23
N VAL A 392 65.72 14.09 -45.07
CA VAL A 392 66.41 13.29 -46.12
C VAL A 392 67.29 12.21 -45.46
N GLU A 393 67.32 11.08 -46.16
CA GLU A 393 67.96 9.78 -45.90
C GLU A 393 69.45 9.77 -45.48
N SER A 394 69.78 8.65 -44.80
CA SER A 394 70.97 7.79 -44.99
C SER A 394 72.05 7.74 -43.88
N ALA A 395 72.23 6.49 -43.43
CA ALA A 395 73.47 5.78 -43.13
C ALA A 395 74.44 6.23 -42.00
N VAL A 396 74.52 5.37 -40.97
CA VAL A 396 75.72 4.63 -40.54
C VAL A 396 76.95 5.44 -40.03
N HIS A 397 77.30 5.16 -38.76
CA HIS A 397 78.61 5.28 -38.05
C HIS A 397 78.96 6.52 -37.20
N SER A 398 79.16 6.20 -35.90
CA SER A 398 80.25 6.61 -34.98
C SER A 398 80.55 8.07 -34.65
N ASP A 399 80.55 8.31 -33.33
CA ASP A 399 81.56 9.01 -32.53
C ASP A 399 81.71 10.54 -32.50
N THR A 400 81.62 11.02 -31.25
CA THR A 400 82.40 12.09 -30.60
C THR A 400 82.02 13.59 -30.71
N ARG A 401 81.67 14.13 -29.53
CA ARG A 401 82.05 15.43 -28.90
C ARG A 401 82.15 16.70 -29.77
N SER A 402 81.40 17.73 -29.36
CA SER A 402 81.89 19.00 -28.76
C SER A 402 81.16 20.27 -29.22
N SER A 403 80.60 20.99 -28.23
CA SER A 403 80.56 22.45 -28.04
C SER A 403 80.13 23.43 -29.15
N ALA A 404 79.03 24.14 -28.83
CA ALA A 404 78.92 25.62 -28.68
C ALA A 404 78.66 26.56 -29.88
N SER A 405 77.56 27.33 -29.72
CA SER A 405 77.33 28.74 -30.14
C SER A 405 77.18 29.01 -31.65
N ALA A 406 76.39 29.96 -32.17
CA ALA A 406 75.37 30.90 -31.69
C ALA A 406 74.77 31.56 -32.97
N SER A 407 73.70 32.36 -32.78
CA SER A 407 73.25 33.49 -33.64
C SER A 407 72.47 33.23 -34.95
N ALA A 408 71.13 33.27 -34.84
CA ALA A 408 70.14 34.22 -35.43
C ALA A 408 70.59 35.30 -36.48
N PRO A 409 69.66 36.03 -37.17
CA PRO A 409 68.29 35.72 -37.66
C PRO A 409 67.96 36.39 -39.05
N SER A 410 66.65 36.54 -39.34
CA SER A 410 65.94 37.40 -40.34
C SER A 410 65.51 36.69 -41.64
N ASP A 411 64.36 36.95 -42.27
CA ASP A 411 63.17 37.78 -42.01
C ASP A 411 62.09 37.44 -43.08
N ALA A 412 60.83 37.81 -42.79
CA ALA A 412 59.76 38.27 -43.70
C ALA A 412 59.06 37.27 -44.66
N GLN A 413 57.73 37.06 -44.50
CA GLN A 413 56.59 37.67 -45.27
C GLN A 413 56.32 36.98 -46.63
N ALA A 414 55.11 36.80 -47.16
CA ALA A 414 53.71 37.08 -46.82
C ALA A 414 52.83 36.42 -47.93
N ASP A 415 51.51 36.34 -47.69
CA ASP A 415 50.40 36.44 -48.68
C ASP A 415 50.27 35.38 -49.81
N ALA A 416 49.11 35.07 -50.41
CA ALA A 416 47.69 35.19 -50.11
C ALA A 416 46.91 34.54 -51.29
N ARG A 417 45.67 34.12 -51.03
CA ARG A 417 44.47 34.06 -51.93
C ARG A 417 44.29 32.93 -52.96
N SER A 418 43.03 32.45 -52.95
CA SER A 418 42.05 32.28 -54.05
C SER A 418 41.58 30.85 -54.41
N GLU A 419 40.27 30.65 -54.20
CA GLU A 419 39.33 29.60 -54.68
C GLU A 419 39.02 29.72 -56.20
N PRO A 420 38.09 28.94 -56.82
CA PRO A 420 37.46 27.62 -56.51
C PRO A 420 37.37 26.65 -57.73
N SER A 421 36.75 25.48 -57.49
CA SER A 421 35.77 24.76 -58.35
C SER A 421 36.14 23.39 -58.98
N ALA A 422 35.36 22.40 -58.51
CA ALA A 422 34.73 21.27 -59.20
C ALA A 422 35.49 19.94 -59.44
N GLY A 423 34.88 18.86 -58.94
CA GLY A 423 35.01 17.49 -59.47
C GLY A 423 35.36 16.43 -58.43
N ALA A 424 34.36 15.81 -57.81
CA ALA A 424 34.52 14.48 -57.21
C ALA A 424 34.45 13.42 -58.34
N PRO A 425 35.11 12.26 -58.18
CA PRO A 425 34.46 11.20 -57.41
C PRO A 425 35.37 10.42 -56.45
N SER A 426 34.80 10.15 -55.28
CA SER A 426 34.95 9.01 -54.38
C SER A 426 36.19 8.10 -54.49
N GLU A 427 36.93 7.99 -53.39
CA GLU A 427 37.37 6.70 -52.84
C GLU A 427 37.71 6.83 -51.34
N VAL A 428 36.85 6.20 -50.52
CA VAL A 428 37.09 5.53 -49.24
C VAL A 428 38.15 6.13 -48.30
N GLN A 429 37.69 6.86 -47.28
CA GLN A 429 38.46 7.06 -46.05
C GLN A 429 37.67 6.55 -44.84
N SER A 430 38.41 5.81 -44.02
CA SER A 430 38.05 5.16 -42.77
C SER A 430 37.37 6.10 -41.78
N ASP A 431 36.19 5.70 -41.31
CA ASP A 431 35.49 6.24 -40.16
C ASP A 431 36.31 6.05 -38.87
N ALA A 432 37.24 6.96 -38.58
CA ALA A 432 37.73 7.20 -37.23
C ALA A 432 36.71 8.13 -36.55
N ARG A 433 35.68 7.53 -35.94
CA ARG A 433 34.64 8.26 -35.20
C ARG A 433 35.27 8.99 -34.01
N GLU A 434 35.08 10.30 -33.94
CA GLU A 434 35.66 11.19 -32.93
C GLU A 434 35.22 10.83 -31.50
N VAL A 435 36.16 10.97 -30.56
CA VAL A 435 36.04 10.66 -29.13
C VAL A 435 35.21 11.73 -28.38
N PRO A 436 34.39 11.38 -27.37
CA PRO A 436 33.65 12.37 -26.59
C PRO A 436 34.57 13.28 -25.76
N SER A 437 34.63 14.57 -26.10
CA SER A 437 35.61 15.52 -25.54
C SER A 437 35.24 16.11 -24.16
N GLY A 438 34.01 15.92 -23.67
CA GLY A 438 33.51 16.51 -22.42
C GLY A 438 33.58 15.59 -21.19
N ALA A 439 33.86 16.15 -20.00
CA ALA A 439 33.98 15.37 -18.75
C ALA A 439 32.72 14.55 -18.39
N ARG A 440 31.52 15.09 -18.68
CA ARG A 440 30.25 14.35 -18.53
C ARG A 440 30.17 13.13 -19.45
N ALA A 441 30.58 13.29 -20.70
CA ALA A 441 30.56 12.18 -21.66
C ALA A 441 31.60 11.10 -21.30
N ARG A 442 32.74 11.50 -20.73
CA ARG A 442 33.73 10.56 -20.18
C ARG A 442 33.21 9.79 -18.99
N ALA A 443 32.61 10.48 -18.00
CA ALA A 443 32.00 9.83 -16.84
C ALA A 443 30.95 8.81 -17.29
N ARG A 444 30.07 9.19 -18.22
CA ARG A 444 29.05 8.30 -18.77
C ARG A 444 29.64 7.09 -19.52
N ALA A 445 30.71 7.29 -20.29
CA ALA A 445 31.40 6.19 -20.98
C ALA A 445 32.05 5.22 -19.98
N ILE A 446 32.56 5.72 -18.85
CA ILE A 446 33.14 4.92 -17.78
C ILE A 446 32.05 4.12 -17.05
N GLU A 447 30.90 4.71 -16.73
CA GLU A 447 29.76 4.02 -16.11
C GLU A 447 29.30 2.83 -16.96
N LEU A 448 29.14 3.05 -18.27
CA LEU A 448 28.67 2.03 -19.20
C LEU A 448 29.71 0.91 -19.41
N LEU A 449 31.00 1.24 -19.39
CA LEU A 449 32.05 0.23 -19.36
C LEU A 449 32.13 -0.53 -18.03
N GLY A 450 31.82 0.12 -16.91
CA GLY A 450 31.78 -0.50 -15.59
C GLY A 450 30.84 -1.71 -15.53
N ALA A 451 29.70 -1.63 -16.25
CA ALA A 451 28.72 -2.72 -16.34
C ALA A 451 29.24 -3.98 -17.06
N VAL A 452 30.28 -3.84 -17.90
CA VAL A 452 30.90 -4.94 -18.66
C VAL A 452 32.40 -5.05 -18.37
N ALA A 453 32.83 -4.55 -17.20
CA ALA A 453 34.23 -4.43 -16.83
C ALA A 453 34.93 -5.80 -16.77
N GLU A 454 36.10 -5.89 -17.40
CA GLU A 454 36.98 -7.05 -17.27
C GLU A 454 38.06 -6.78 -16.22
N PRO A 455 38.65 -7.81 -15.56
CA PRO A 455 39.74 -7.62 -14.60
C PRO A 455 40.94 -6.83 -15.16
N ALA A 456 41.16 -6.88 -16.48
CA ALA A 456 42.22 -6.13 -17.16
C ALA A 456 41.94 -4.61 -17.25
N ASP A 457 40.71 -4.16 -17.00
CA ASP A 457 40.32 -2.74 -17.04
C ASP A 457 40.62 -2.00 -15.72
N VAL A 458 41.05 -2.72 -14.67
CA VAL A 458 41.40 -2.14 -13.36
C VAL A 458 42.46 -1.03 -13.46
N GLU A 459 43.47 -1.22 -14.30
CA GLU A 459 44.55 -0.23 -14.50
C GLU A 459 44.03 1.02 -15.23
N LEU A 460 43.10 0.82 -16.17
CA LEU A 460 42.46 1.92 -16.89
C LEU A 460 41.63 2.76 -15.91
N PHE A 461 40.72 2.14 -15.16
CA PHE A 461 39.88 2.87 -14.21
C PHE A 461 40.71 3.49 -13.07
N ALA A 462 41.74 2.80 -12.57
CA ALA A 462 42.64 3.37 -11.54
C ALA A 462 43.41 4.60 -12.04
N SER A 463 43.75 4.67 -13.33
CA SER A 463 44.34 5.87 -13.92
C SER A 463 43.33 7.03 -14.00
N LEU A 464 42.08 6.73 -14.37
CA LEU A 464 40.99 7.71 -14.50
C LEU A 464 40.46 8.18 -13.14
N ALA A 465 40.64 7.40 -12.08
CA ALA A 465 40.39 7.82 -10.70
C ALA A 465 41.28 8.99 -10.25
N ARG A 466 42.27 9.41 -11.06
CA ARG A 466 43.12 10.59 -10.84
C ARG A 466 42.83 11.73 -11.83
N ASP A 467 41.69 11.70 -12.53
CA ASP A 467 41.31 12.75 -13.47
C ASP A 467 41.15 14.12 -12.78
N ALA A 468 41.44 15.20 -13.51
CA ALA A 468 41.25 16.55 -13.00
C ALA A 468 39.78 16.86 -12.68
N ASP A 469 38.83 16.25 -13.40
CA ASP A 469 37.39 16.43 -13.16
C ASP A 469 36.86 15.41 -12.14
N PRO A 470 36.25 15.84 -11.04
CA PRO A 470 35.81 14.94 -9.97
C PRO A 470 34.67 14.00 -10.38
N ARG A 471 33.85 14.36 -11.37
CA ARG A 471 32.82 13.45 -11.91
C ARG A 471 33.42 12.24 -12.61
N VAL A 472 34.55 12.46 -13.30
CA VAL A 472 35.29 11.38 -13.96
C VAL A 472 35.97 10.50 -12.92
N ARG A 473 36.49 11.10 -11.83
CA ARG A 473 37.06 10.33 -10.71
C ARG A 473 36.00 9.46 -10.03
N ALA A 474 34.83 10.02 -9.70
CA ALA A 474 33.73 9.28 -9.08
C ALA A 474 33.26 8.11 -9.95
N ALA A 475 32.98 8.35 -11.24
CA ALA A 475 32.59 7.30 -12.18
C ALA A 475 33.66 6.20 -12.30
N ALA A 476 34.94 6.56 -12.30
CA ALA A 476 36.04 5.60 -12.33
C ALA A 476 36.14 4.77 -11.04
N ILE A 477 35.85 5.37 -9.88
CA ILE A 477 35.78 4.66 -8.60
C ILE A 477 34.61 3.67 -8.57
N ASP A 478 33.44 4.06 -9.09
CA ASP A 478 32.30 3.15 -9.21
C ASP A 478 32.61 1.99 -10.16
N ALA A 479 33.22 2.26 -11.32
CA ALA A 479 33.63 1.24 -12.28
C ALA A 479 34.73 0.29 -11.75
N LEU A 480 35.48 0.70 -10.72
CA LEU A 480 36.42 -0.17 -10.00
C LEU A 480 35.73 -1.08 -8.97
N GLY A 481 34.46 -0.86 -8.64
CA GLY A 481 33.67 -1.70 -7.72
C GLY A 481 33.81 -3.21 -7.96
N PRO A 482 33.52 -3.72 -9.18
CA PRO A 482 33.60 -5.15 -9.49
C PRO A 482 35.04 -5.68 -9.65
N CYS A 483 36.06 -4.82 -9.71
CA CYS A 483 37.45 -5.23 -9.91
C CYS A 483 38.12 -5.71 -8.61
N ASP A 484 39.22 -6.47 -8.73
CA ASP A 484 39.99 -6.98 -7.59
C ASP A 484 41.48 -6.65 -7.65
N GLY A 485 42.12 -6.62 -6.48
CA GLY A 485 43.58 -6.58 -6.35
C GLY A 485 44.16 -5.25 -5.83
N PRO A 486 45.49 -5.18 -5.71
CA PRO A 486 46.19 -4.09 -5.01
C PRO A 486 46.05 -2.74 -5.71
N VAL A 487 45.81 -2.74 -7.02
CA VAL A 487 45.62 -1.52 -7.83
C VAL A 487 44.32 -0.82 -7.44
N ARG A 488 43.23 -1.58 -7.27
CA ARG A 488 41.96 -1.06 -6.75
C ARG A 488 42.13 -0.51 -5.33
N ALA A 489 42.76 -1.26 -4.43
CA ALA A 489 42.99 -0.82 -3.06
C ALA A 489 43.81 0.50 -3.01
N ALA A 490 44.83 0.65 -3.85
CA ALA A 490 45.61 1.88 -3.95
C ALA A 490 44.79 3.07 -4.51
N ALA A 491 43.95 2.83 -5.53
CA ALA A 491 43.04 3.83 -6.08
C ALA A 491 42.03 4.30 -5.03
N PHE A 492 41.42 3.35 -4.32
CA PHE A 492 40.46 3.62 -3.24
C PHE A 492 41.10 4.37 -2.06
N GLY A 493 42.30 3.96 -1.65
CA GLY A 493 43.06 4.66 -0.60
C GLY A 493 43.39 6.11 -0.96
N THR A 494 43.62 6.40 -2.25
CA THR A 494 43.83 7.77 -2.74
C THR A 494 42.51 8.56 -2.71
N ALA A 495 41.42 7.97 -3.22
CA ALA A 495 40.11 8.59 -3.28
C ALA A 495 39.50 8.92 -1.90
N LEU A 496 39.82 8.14 -0.86
CA LEU A 496 39.43 8.46 0.53
C LEU A 496 40.00 9.79 1.05
N THR A 497 41.04 10.31 0.40
CA THR A 497 41.67 11.61 0.74
C THR A 497 41.38 12.69 -0.29
N ASP A 498 40.46 12.45 -1.22
CA ASP A 498 40.10 13.41 -2.27
C ASP A 498 39.55 14.70 -1.67
N GLU A 499 39.80 15.82 -2.33
CA GLU A 499 39.29 17.13 -1.92
C GLU A 499 37.77 17.22 -2.07
N GLN A 500 37.19 16.53 -3.08
CA GLN A 500 35.76 16.58 -3.37
C GLN A 500 34.98 15.46 -2.66
N ASP A 501 33.98 15.85 -1.88
CA ASP A 501 33.13 14.93 -1.10
C ASP A 501 32.40 13.90 -1.98
N GLU A 502 32.04 14.24 -3.23
CA GLU A 502 31.40 13.31 -4.17
C GLU A 502 32.28 12.09 -4.52
N VAL A 503 33.60 12.28 -4.59
CA VAL A 503 34.55 11.19 -4.87
C VAL A 503 34.76 10.32 -3.63
N VAL A 504 34.82 10.96 -2.45
CA VAL A 504 34.90 10.25 -1.17
C VAL A 504 33.63 9.41 -0.94
N GLN A 505 32.45 9.95 -1.24
CA GLN A 505 31.20 9.22 -1.11
C GLN A 505 31.14 8.01 -2.07
N ALA A 506 31.58 8.18 -3.33
CA ALA A 506 31.64 7.07 -4.30
C ALA A 506 32.50 5.92 -3.76
N VAL A 507 33.69 6.20 -3.21
CA VAL A 507 34.54 5.13 -2.65
C VAL A 507 33.94 4.49 -1.41
N LEU A 508 33.29 5.26 -0.53
CA LEU A 508 32.63 4.74 0.67
C LEU A 508 31.48 3.81 0.33
N SER A 509 30.64 4.15 -0.66
CA SER A 509 29.57 3.27 -1.15
C SER A 509 30.11 1.94 -1.67
N ARG A 510 31.20 1.95 -2.45
CA ARG A 510 31.83 0.70 -2.93
C ARG A 510 32.47 -0.12 -1.81
N LEU A 511 33.04 0.53 -0.81
CA LEU A 511 33.64 -0.14 0.34
C LEU A 511 32.60 -0.71 1.31
N ALA A 512 31.41 -0.10 1.38
CA ALA A 512 30.29 -0.64 2.16
C ALA A 512 29.74 -1.94 1.54
N GLU A 513 29.66 -2.02 0.21
CA GLU A 513 29.31 -3.26 -0.50
C GLU A 513 30.37 -4.35 -0.31
N ARG A 514 31.64 -3.95 -0.35
CA ARG A 514 32.76 -4.89 -0.22
C ARG A 514 33.95 -4.26 0.50
N SER A 515 34.09 -4.64 1.77
CA SER A 515 35.13 -4.12 2.65
C SER A 515 36.54 -4.44 2.17
N GLU A 516 37.46 -3.48 2.37
CA GLU A 516 38.89 -3.61 2.10
C GLU A 516 39.68 -3.40 3.41
N PRO A 517 40.04 -4.47 4.13
CA PRO A 517 40.68 -4.37 5.45
C PRO A 517 41.98 -3.56 5.43
N THR A 518 42.72 -3.57 4.31
CA THR A 518 43.96 -2.81 4.15
C THR A 518 43.77 -1.28 4.25
N LEU A 519 42.55 -0.79 4.05
CA LEU A 519 42.21 0.63 4.10
C LEU A 519 41.66 1.07 5.47
N ALA A 520 41.55 0.17 6.45
CA ALA A 520 41.05 0.52 7.79
C ALA A 520 41.76 1.74 8.41
N PRO A 521 43.11 1.89 8.34
CA PRO A 521 43.77 3.09 8.87
C PRO A 521 43.36 4.39 8.17
N ALA A 522 43.03 4.34 6.86
CA ALA A 522 42.57 5.51 6.11
C ALA A 522 41.13 5.87 6.47
N LEU A 523 40.25 4.87 6.57
CA LEU A 523 38.86 5.03 7.00
C LEU A 523 38.77 5.62 8.41
N LEU A 524 39.60 5.17 9.34
CA LEU A 524 39.65 5.72 10.71
C LEU A 524 40.14 7.17 10.77
N ARG A 525 41.08 7.55 9.89
CA ARG A 525 41.49 8.96 9.77
C ARG A 525 40.34 9.82 9.24
N LEU A 526 39.59 9.32 8.26
CA LEU A 526 38.42 10.02 7.71
C LEU A 526 37.31 10.16 8.77
N ALA A 527 37.00 9.10 9.53
CA ALA A 527 36.00 9.12 10.60
C ALA A 527 36.32 10.14 11.72
N ARG A 528 37.61 10.36 12.01
CA ARG A 528 38.10 11.33 12.99
C ARG A 528 38.36 12.74 12.43
N SER A 529 38.08 12.96 11.15
CA SER A 529 38.33 14.25 10.50
C SER A 529 37.20 15.26 10.75
N GLU A 530 37.43 16.51 10.35
CA GLU A 530 36.43 17.60 10.36
C GLU A 530 35.53 17.60 9.10
N ARG A 531 35.47 16.50 8.35
CA ARG A 531 34.59 16.34 7.18
C ARG A 531 33.12 16.26 7.60
N ALA A 532 32.21 16.34 6.63
CA ALA A 532 30.77 16.19 6.86
C ALA A 532 30.44 14.85 7.56
N SER A 533 29.43 14.88 8.44
CA SER A 533 29.01 13.74 9.27
C SER A 533 28.70 12.48 8.46
N HIS A 534 28.00 12.61 7.34
CA HIS A 534 27.68 11.48 6.45
C HIS A 534 28.93 10.76 5.90
N LEU A 535 30.02 11.48 5.60
CA LEU A 535 31.29 10.88 5.15
C LEU A 535 32.02 10.19 6.30
N ARG A 536 31.99 10.81 7.50
CA ARG A 536 32.58 10.23 8.71
C ARG A 536 31.84 8.94 9.10
N ALA A 537 30.52 8.94 9.04
CA ALA A 537 29.66 7.78 9.27
C ALA A 537 29.86 6.71 8.19
N GLY A 538 29.88 7.09 6.90
CA GLY A 538 30.15 6.18 5.80
C GLY A 538 31.52 5.50 5.91
N ALA A 539 32.54 6.22 6.40
CA ALA A 539 33.86 5.64 6.69
C ALA A 539 33.81 4.55 7.76
N LEU A 540 32.99 4.74 8.80
CA LEU A 540 32.76 3.75 9.85
C LEU A 540 31.96 2.55 9.35
N GLN A 541 30.97 2.77 8.49
CA GLN A 541 30.20 1.69 7.86
C GLN A 541 31.05 0.82 6.94
N ALA A 542 31.99 1.46 6.21
CA ALA A 542 32.96 0.81 5.34
C ALA A 542 34.06 0.04 6.09
N LEU A 543 34.17 0.19 7.42
CA LEU A 543 35.03 -0.68 8.21
C LEU A 543 34.44 -2.10 8.23
N GLY A 544 35.26 -3.05 7.79
CA GLY A 544 34.94 -4.48 7.83
C GLY A 544 34.83 -5.03 9.26
N ALA A 545 34.51 -6.32 9.37
CA ALA A 545 34.40 -6.99 10.67
C ALA A 545 35.76 -7.18 11.38
N GLU A 546 36.86 -7.22 10.63
CA GLU A 546 38.20 -7.33 11.18
C GLU A 546 38.70 -5.95 11.64
N ILE A 547 38.74 -5.75 12.95
CA ILE A 547 39.29 -4.53 13.56
C ILE A 547 40.57 -4.86 14.33
N ASP A 548 41.61 -4.07 14.10
CA ASP A 548 42.84 -4.14 14.89
C ASP A 548 42.69 -3.36 16.22
N ALA A 549 43.75 -3.35 17.03
CA ALA A 549 43.74 -2.67 18.33
C ALA A 549 43.54 -1.15 18.20
N ASP A 550 44.04 -0.54 17.12
CA ASP A 550 43.93 0.90 16.89
C ASP A 550 42.52 1.28 16.43
N ALA A 551 41.90 0.45 15.58
CA ALA A 551 40.50 0.54 15.18
C ALA A 551 39.56 0.38 16.38
N ARG A 552 39.82 -0.59 17.27
CA ARG A 552 39.06 -0.78 18.51
C ARG A 552 39.08 0.47 19.39
N ALA A 553 40.27 1.04 19.62
CA ALA A 553 40.40 2.26 20.41
C ALA A 553 39.72 3.47 19.72
N ALA A 554 39.73 3.50 18.38
CA ALA A 554 39.09 4.55 17.61
C ALA A 554 37.56 4.55 17.69
N LEU A 555 36.94 3.37 17.50
CA LEU A 555 35.49 3.21 17.59
C LEU A 555 34.98 3.70 18.94
N GLY A 556 35.75 3.49 20.00
CA GLY A 556 35.38 3.95 21.33
C GLY A 556 35.32 5.44 21.56
N GLY A 557 36.28 6.17 21.00
CA GLY A 557 36.20 7.63 21.02
C GLY A 557 35.00 8.14 20.22
N LEU A 558 34.67 7.45 19.12
CA LEU A 558 33.62 7.85 18.19
C LEU A 558 32.20 7.46 18.64
N ILE A 559 32.03 6.49 19.54
CA ILE A 559 30.74 6.25 20.20
C ILE A 559 30.31 7.49 21.02
N ALA A 560 31.27 8.24 21.54
CA ALA A 560 31.02 9.48 22.27
C ALA A 560 30.95 10.72 21.37
N ASP A 561 30.93 10.57 20.04
CA ASP A 561 30.86 11.71 19.12
C ASP A 561 29.60 12.55 19.40
N PRO A 562 29.69 13.89 19.28
CA PRO A 562 28.52 14.75 19.39
C PRO A 562 27.55 14.57 18.22
N ASP A 563 28.03 14.13 17.06
CA ASP A 563 27.18 13.83 15.91
C ASP A 563 26.58 12.42 16.03
N GLU A 564 25.26 12.34 16.00
CA GLU A 564 24.53 11.09 16.26
C GLU A 564 24.70 10.05 15.14
N ASP A 565 24.78 10.48 13.88
CA ASP A 565 24.99 9.58 12.75
C ASP A 565 26.37 8.90 12.84
N VAL A 566 27.38 9.68 13.24
CA VAL A 566 28.74 9.18 13.46
C VAL A 566 28.79 8.24 14.66
N ALA A 567 28.15 8.63 15.77
CA ALA A 567 28.10 7.79 16.96
C ALA A 567 27.38 6.47 16.70
N MET A 568 26.28 6.49 15.94
CA MET A 568 25.52 5.30 15.55
C MET A 568 26.32 4.41 14.60
N ALA A 569 27.00 4.99 13.60
CA ALA A 569 27.86 4.24 12.70
C ALA A 569 29.04 3.59 13.45
N ALA A 570 29.62 4.27 14.44
CA ALA A 570 30.65 3.71 15.31
C ALA A 570 30.11 2.53 16.12
N LEU A 571 28.91 2.66 16.67
CA LEU A 571 28.24 1.61 17.43
C LEU A 571 27.93 0.37 16.58
N LEU A 572 27.44 0.55 15.35
CA LEU A 572 27.27 -0.56 14.40
C LEU A 572 28.60 -1.25 14.07
N GLY A 573 29.68 -0.47 13.93
CA GLY A 573 31.04 -1.00 13.78
C GLY A 573 31.47 -1.86 14.97
N VAL A 574 31.18 -1.44 16.20
CA VAL A 574 31.44 -2.22 17.42
C VAL A 574 30.65 -3.53 17.43
N SER A 575 29.35 -3.49 17.11
CA SER A 575 28.51 -4.70 17.05
C SER A 575 28.99 -5.69 15.99
N ARG A 576 29.47 -5.20 14.84
CA ARG A 576 30.02 -6.04 13.75
C ARG A 576 31.34 -6.69 14.12
N ALA A 577 32.19 -5.98 14.86
CA ALA A 577 33.48 -6.48 15.32
C ALA A 577 33.35 -7.65 16.32
N ARG A 578 32.24 -7.71 17.08
CA ARG A 578 31.97 -8.75 18.08
C ARG A 578 33.11 -8.96 19.08
N ASP A 579 33.75 -7.87 19.50
CA ASP A 579 34.87 -7.89 20.42
C ASP A 579 34.43 -7.55 21.86
N PRO A 580 34.43 -8.51 22.80
CA PRO A 580 34.01 -8.26 24.19
C PRO A 580 34.84 -7.20 24.92
N ALA A 581 36.06 -6.89 24.45
CA ALA A 581 36.88 -5.82 25.04
C ALA A 581 36.27 -4.42 24.90
N LEU A 582 35.24 -4.26 24.06
CA LEU A 582 34.50 -3.01 23.87
C LEU A 582 33.34 -2.83 24.87
N VAL A 583 32.98 -3.88 25.64
CA VAL A 583 31.87 -3.84 26.60
C VAL A 583 32.00 -2.69 27.62
N PRO A 584 33.15 -2.48 28.30
CA PRO A 584 33.27 -1.41 29.30
C PRO A 584 33.00 0.00 28.75
N MET A 585 33.29 0.19 27.47
CA MET A 585 33.12 1.45 26.77
C MET A 585 31.65 1.69 26.37
N LEU A 586 30.93 0.64 25.96
CA LEU A 586 29.48 0.71 25.78
C LEU A 586 28.77 1.03 27.11
N ILE A 587 29.19 0.39 28.21
CA ILE A 587 28.69 0.69 29.56
C ILE A 587 28.94 2.16 29.91
N GLY A 588 30.16 2.67 29.65
CA GLY A 588 30.50 4.07 29.87
C GLY A 588 29.65 5.05 29.06
N ALA A 589 29.33 4.71 27.81
CA ALA A 589 28.44 5.52 26.96
C ALA A 589 26.99 5.50 27.46
N LEU A 590 26.49 4.35 27.92
CA LEU A 590 25.15 4.19 28.52
C LEU A 590 24.96 4.99 29.81
N GLN A 591 26.04 5.24 30.56
CA GLN A 591 26.00 6.04 31.79
C GLN A 591 25.91 7.55 31.54
N GLN A 592 26.06 8.01 30.29
CA GLN A 592 25.92 9.41 29.94
C GLN A 592 24.43 9.77 29.87
N ALA A 593 23.95 10.52 30.86
CA ALA A 593 22.53 10.78 31.11
C ALA A 593 21.82 11.62 30.02
N GLU A 594 22.54 12.28 29.13
CA GLU A 594 21.98 13.21 28.13
C GLU A 594 21.75 12.56 26.74
N ARG A 595 22.03 11.26 26.57
CA ARG A 595 21.84 10.59 25.27
C ARG A 595 20.36 10.27 24.97
N PRO A 596 19.90 10.45 23.71
CA PRO A 596 18.54 10.10 23.29
C PRO A 596 18.19 8.63 23.54
N SER A 597 16.89 8.34 23.68
CA SER A 597 16.40 6.98 23.96
C SER A 597 16.87 5.97 22.91
N ASP A 598 16.75 6.30 21.62
CA ASP A 598 17.14 5.43 20.49
C ASP A 598 18.62 5.07 20.51
N PHE A 599 19.48 6.00 20.91
CA PHE A 599 20.90 5.73 21.05
C PHE A 599 21.17 4.80 22.23
N ARG A 600 20.47 4.99 23.35
CA ARG A 600 20.61 4.11 24.53
C ARG A 600 20.09 2.70 24.24
N THR A 601 18.98 2.54 23.52
CA THR A 601 18.47 1.22 23.12
C THR A 601 19.43 0.53 22.14
N ALA A 602 20.02 1.25 21.20
CA ALA A 602 21.07 0.71 20.32
C ALA A 602 22.30 0.23 21.12
N LEU A 603 22.72 0.97 22.16
CA LEU A 603 23.81 0.54 23.04
C LEU A 603 23.46 -0.75 23.81
N VAL A 604 22.21 -0.89 24.25
CA VAL A 604 21.72 -2.12 24.90
C VAL A 604 21.79 -3.31 23.93
N PHE A 605 21.36 -3.16 22.67
CA PHE A 605 21.50 -4.20 21.65
C PHE A 605 22.96 -4.56 21.35
N ALA A 606 23.84 -3.56 21.33
CA ALA A 606 25.27 -3.80 21.13
C ALA A 606 25.87 -4.59 22.30
N LEU A 607 25.50 -4.28 23.54
CA LEU A 607 25.92 -5.06 24.72
C LEU A 607 25.47 -6.52 24.63
N ASP A 608 24.22 -6.77 24.23
CA ASP A 608 23.70 -8.12 24.02
C ASP A 608 24.46 -8.87 22.93
N THR A 609 24.75 -8.19 21.81
CA THR A 609 25.53 -8.75 20.70
C THR A 609 26.95 -9.15 21.11
N LEU A 610 27.61 -8.34 21.94
CA LEU A 610 28.96 -8.65 22.45
C LEU A 610 28.94 -9.73 23.53
N GLY A 611 27.88 -9.75 24.35
CA GLY A 611 27.68 -10.71 25.42
C GLY A 611 28.74 -10.64 26.54
N GLY A 612 28.76 -11.68 27.38
CA GLY A 612 29.67 -11.78 28.52
C GLY A 612 29.08 -11.32 29.84
N PRO A 613 29.76 -11.60 30.98
CA PRO A 613 29.20 -11.39 32.32
C PRO A 613 28.99 -9.91 32.66
N GLU A 614 29.87 -9.03 32.18
CA GLU A 614 29.76 -7.58 32.39
C GLU A 614 28.60 -6.99 31.60
N ALA A 615 28.43 -7.39 30.33
CA ALA A 615 27.30 -6.97 29.51
C ALA A 615 25.97 -7.45 30.11
N ARG A 616 25.89 -8.74 30.51
CA ARG A 616 24.70 -9.30 31.17
C ARG A 616 24.35 -8.55 32.46
N ALA A 617 25.34 -8.27 33.31
CA ALA A 617 25.12 -7.51 34.54
C ALA A 617 24.59 -6.10 34.26
N GLU A 618 25.11 -5.45 33.22
CA GLU A 618 24.59 -4.15 32.79
C GLU A 618 23.15 -4.26 32.24
N LEU A 619 22.85 -5.22 31.37
CA LEU A 619 21.49 -5.45 30.84
C LEU A 619 20.47 -5.62 31.98
N LEU A 620 20.81 -6.40 33.02
CA LEU A 620 19.96 -6.54 34.21
C LEU A 620 19.76 -5.21 34.95
N ARG A 621 20.80 -4.38 35.04
CA ARG A 621 20.71 -3.03 35.62
C ARG A 621 19.83 -2.08 34.78
N ARG A 622 19.78 -2.25 33.46
CA ARG A 622 18.93 -1.46 32.56
C ARG A 622 17.45 -1.79 32.69
N LEU A 623 17.08 -2.89 33.35
CA LEU A 623 15.68 -3.14 33.69
C LEU A 623 15.11 -2.11 34.67
N GLU A 624 15.96 -1.41 35.42
CA GLU A 624 15.58 -0.33 36.36
C GLU A 624 15.76 1.08 35.76
N ASP A 625 15.95 1.20 34.44
CA ASP A 625 16.10 2.49 33.79
C ASP A 625 14.80 3.31 33.87
N ALA A 626 14.91 4.63 33.90
CA ALA A 626 13.75 5.52 33.98
C ALA A 626 12.95 5.55 32.67
N ASP A 627 13.58 5.17 31.56
CA ASP A 627 12.98 5.12 30.24
C ASP A 627 12.50 3.72 29.89
N GLU A 628 11.20 3.61 29.68
CA GLU A 628 10.52 2.34 29.40
C GLU A 628 11.00 1.69 28.09
N HIS A 629 11.49 2.45 27.10
CA HIS A 629 12.06 1.89 25.88
C HIS A 629 13.36 1.15 26.16
N VAL A 630 14.22 1.69 27.02
CA VAL A 630 15.47 1.05 27.43
C VAL A 630 15.19 -0.22 28.25
N VAL A 631 14.20 -0.17 29.14
CA VAL A 631 13.72 -1.35 29.88
C VAL A 631 13.20 -2.40 28.91
N SER A 632 12.43 -2.00 27.89
CA SER A 632 11.93 -2.88 26.84
C SER A 632 13.06 -3.44 25.97
N THR A 633 14.08 -2.68 25.61
CA THR A 633 15.19 -3.28 24.85
C THR A 633 15.94 -4.30 25.71
N ALA A 634 16.24 -3.96 26.97
CA ALA A 634 16.97 -4.85 27.88
C ALA A 634 16.22 -6.16 28.15
N LEU A 635 14.91 -6.09 28.41
CA LEU A 635 14.10 -7.29 28.64
C LEU A 635 13.93 -8.12 27.35
N GLY A 636 14.07 -7.52 26.16
CA GLY A 636 14.09 -8.24 24.88
C GLY A 636 15.39 -8.99 24.66
N CYS A 637 16.53 -8.35 24.93
CA CYS A 637 17.87 -8.98 24.87
C CYS A 637 17.97 -10.18 25.82
N LEU A 638 17.41 -10.05 27.02
CA LEU A 638 17.41 -11.13 28.01
C LEU A 638 16.33 -12.20 27.76
N ALA A 639 15.51 -12.08 26.71
CA ALA A 639 14.37 -12.97 26.47
C ALA A 639 14.77 -14.42 26.18
N SER A 640 15.94 -14.63 25.59
CA SER A 640 16.47 -15.98 25.34
C SER A 640 17.04 -16.65 26.60
N GLU A 641 17.16 -15.93 27.71
CA GLU A 641 17.67 -16.49 28.96
C GLU A 641 16.60 -17.35 29.65
N THR A 642 16.90 -18.63 29.79
CA THR A 642 16.04 -19.60 30.49
C THR A 642 16.50 -19.87 31.93
N ASP A 643 17.34 -18.98 32.49
CA ASP A 643 17.89 -19.09 33.83
C ASP A 643 16.78 -18.91 34.89
N PRO A 644 16.43 -19.97 35.67
CA PRO A 644 15.39 -19.88 36.68
C PRO A 644 15.67 -18.83 37.76
N GLU A 645 16.94 -18.42 37.95
CA GLU A 645 17.31 -17.35 38.89
C GLU A 645 16.77 -15.97 38.47
N LEU A 646 16.30 -15.82 37.23
CA LEU A 646 15.67 -14.59 36.72
C LEU A 646 14.18 -14.48 37.07
N ALA A 647 13.56 -15.54 37.59
CA ALA A 647 12.16 -15.52 38.03
C ALA A 647 11.82 -14.33 38.96
N PRO A 648 12.60 -14.04 40.04
CA PRO A 648 12.36 -12.85 40.86
C PRO A 648 12.55 -11.54 40.09
N VAL A 649 13.43 -11.48 39.10
CA VAL A 649 13.67 -10.28 38.28
C VAL A 649 12.48 -9.98 37.39
N TRP A 650 11.95 -10.98 36.67
CA TRP A 650 10.73 -10.81 35.86
C TRP A 650 9.53 -10.47 36.73
N LEU A 651 9.40 -11.10 37.89
CA LEU A 651 8.34 -10.79 38.84
C LEU A 651 8.43 -9.36 39.39
N ASP A 652 9.63 -8.85 39.63
CA ASP A 652 9.82 -7.46 40.06
C ASP A 652 9.42 -6.48 38.95
N VAL A 653 9.87 -6.70 37.70
CA VAL A 653 9.48 -5.88 36.53
C VAL A 653 7.95 -5.90 36.33
N LEU A 654 7.33 -7.07 36.45
CA LEU A 654 5.88 -7.28 36.37
C LEU A 654 5.09 -6.44 37.39
N ASN A 655 5.60 -6.36 38.62
CA ASN A 655 4.91 -5.73 39.73
C ASN A 655 5.16 -4.22 39.82
N ARG A 656 6.37 -3.76 39.44
CA ARG A 656 6.76 -2.34 39.56
C ARG A 656 6.40 -1.50 38.35
N SER A 657 6.39 -2.10 37.15
CA SER A 657 6.12 -1.37 35.91
C SER A 657 4.68 -0.87 35.87
N ARG A 658 4.48 0.34 35.36
CA ARG A 658 3.14 0.90 35.10
C ARG A 658 2.69 0.67 33.66
N SER A 659 3.63 0.47 32.73
CA SER A 659 3.36 0.14 31.33
C SER A 659 2.73 -1.26 31.23
N PRO A 660 1.49 -1.38 30.71
CA PRO A 660 0.86 -2.66 30.42
C PRO A 660 1.70 -3.54 29.48
N GLU A 661 2.41 -2.95 28.52
CA GLU A 661 3.22 -3.62 27.50
C GLU A 661 4.44 -4.29 28.12
N LEU A 662 5.17 -3.57 28.98
CA LEU A 662 6.29 -4.12 29.74
C LEU A 662 5.85 -5.26 30.65
N ARG A 663 4.69 -5.12 31.30
CA ARG A 663 4.11 -6.17 32.14
C ARG A 663 3.70 -7.38 31.31
N ALA A 664 3.05 -7.20 30.17
CA ALA A 664 2.68 -8.27 29.26
C ALA A 664 3.93 -9.05 28.79
N ARG A 665 4.99 -8.35 28.39
CA ARG A 665 6.21 -9.01 27.93
C ARG A 665 6.97 -9.72 29.04
N ALA A 666 7.07 -9.12 30.22
CA ALA A 666 7.63 -9.79 31.40
C ALA A 666 6.79 -11.02 31.81
N THR A 667 5.48 -11.03 31.53
CA THR A 667 4.58 -12.16 31.84
C THR A 667 4.95 -13.37 30.98
N LEU A 668 5.22 -13.16 29.69
CA LEU A 668 5.65 -14.20 28.77
C LEU A 668 7.04 -14.75 29.13
N LEU A 669 8.00 -13.89 29.50
CA LEU A 669 9.32 -14.35 29.95
C LEU A 669 9.24 -15.16 31.23
N PHE A 670 8.41 -14.72 32.17
CA PHE A 670 8.18 -15.44 33.41
C PHE A 670 7.54 -16.81 33.17
N ALA A 671 6.71 -16.94 32.14
CA ALA A 671 6.14 -18.22 31.70
C ALA A 671 7.22 -19.17 31.15
N ALA A 672 8.15 -18.66 30.35
CA ALA A 672 9.24 -19.44 29.74
C ALA A 672 10.16 -20.10 30.79
N LEU A 673 10.28 -19.53 32.00
CA LEU A 673 11.03 -20.14 33.10
C LEU A 673 10.32 -21.38 33.70
N GLY A 674 9.01 -21.49 33.51
CA GLY A 674 8.20 -22.61 33.98
C GLY A 674 8.08 -22.74 35.51
N GLY A 675 7.49 -23.85 35.94
CA GLY A 675 7.35 -24.19 37.36
C GLY A 675 6.03 -23.78 38.02
N ALA A 676 5.73 -24.41 39.17
CA ALA A 676 4.43 -24.26 39.84
C ALA A 676 4.19 -22.87 40.45
N SER A 677 5.26 -22.21 40.92
CA SER A 677 5.17 -20.84 41.45
C SER A 677 4.87 -19.82 40.35
N ALA A 678 5.45 -20.01 39.16
CA ALA A 678 5.21 -19.12 38.04
C ALA A 678 3.74 -19.21 37.58
N ARG A 679 3.21 -20.44 37.44
CA ARG A 679 1.81 -20.68 37.10
C ARG A 679 0.82 -20.07 38.09
N ALA A 680 1.13 -20.10 39.38
CA ALA A 680 0.26 -19.49 40.39
C ALA A 680 0.12 -17.97 40.20
N GLU A 681 1.19 -17.27 39.84
CA GLU A 681 1.13 -15.84 39.52
C GLU A 681 0.47 -15.58 38.16
N LEU A 682 0.75 -16.39 37.13
CA LEU A 682 0.09 -16.27 35.82
C LEU A 682 -1.45 -16.36 35.94
N ARG A 683 -1.97 -17.25 36.80
CA ARG A 683 -3.41 -17.33 37.09
C ARG A 683 -3.97 -16.08 37.77
N LYS A 684 -3.17 -15.36 38.56
CA LYS A 684 -3.59 -14.07 39.11
C LYS A 684 -3.60 -13.00 38.03
N LEU A 685 -2.60 -12.99 37.15
CA LEU A 685 -2.48 -12.05 36.02
C LEU A 685 -3.58 -12.25 34.97
N ALA A 686 -4.18 -13.45 34.88
CA ALA A 686 -5.41 -13.66 34.11
C ALA A 686 -6.58 -12.79 34.59
N GLY A 687 -6.55 -12.26 35.82
CA GLY A 687 -7.53 -11.31 36.35
C GLY A 687 -7.05 -9.86 36.38
N ASP A 688 -5.98 -9.50 35.65
CA ASP A 688 -5.40 -8.17 35.68
C ASP A 688 -6.34 -7.09 35.12
N ALA A 689 -6.18 -5.85 35.60
CA ALA A 689 -6.95 -4.72 35.10
C ALA A 689 -6.69 -4.43 33.61
N GLN A 690 -5.47 -4.69 33.13
CA GLN A 690 -5.05 -4.38 31.76
C GLN A 690 -5.24 -5.57 30.83
N ALA A 691 -5.86 -5.33 29.66
CA ALA A 691 -6.17 -6.38 28.68
C ALA A 691 -4.93 -7.09 28.14
N SER A 692 -3.89 -6.34 27.75
CA SER A 692 -2.63 -6.90 27.24
C SER A 692 -1.95 -7.86 28.22
N VAL A 693 -2.04 -7.58 29.53
CA VAL A 693 -1.52 -8.45 30.59
C VAL A 693 -2.37 -9.72 30.74
N ARG A 694 -3.71 -9.60 30.69
CA ARG A 694 -4.61 -10.77 30.69
C ARG A 694 -4.37 -11.66 29.48
N ALA A 695 -4.17 -11.09 28.29
CA ALA A 695 -3.89 -11.81 27.06
C ALA A 695 -2.55 -12.56 27.14
N ALA A 696 -1.48 -11.89 27.60
CA ALA A 696 -0.19 -12.52 27.84
C ALA A 696 -0.26 -13.66 28.85
N ALA A 697 -1.01 -13.47 29.95
CA ALA A 697 -1.25 -14.52 30.94
C ALA A 697 -2.02 -15.71 30.34
N ALA A 698 -3.00 -15.47 29.47
CA ALA A 698 -3.74 -16.53 28.78
C ALA A 698 -2.81 -17.40 27.91
N LEU A 699 -1.99 -16.76 27.06
CA LEU A 699 -1.02 -17.46 26.20
C LEU A 699 -0.03 -18.28 27.04
N ALA A 700 0.53 -17.67 28.08
CA ALA A 700 1.46 -18.30 29.00
C ALA A 700 0.88 -19.55 29.69
N LEU A 701 -0.39 -19.49 30.12
CA LEU A 701 -1.07 -20.64 30.71
C LEU A 701 -1.33 -21.75 29.67
N GLY A 702 -1.64 -21.38 28.43
CA GLY A 702 -1.86 -22.33 27.33
C GLY A 702 -0.62 -23.11 26.90
N GLU A 703 0.55 -22.47 26.86
CA GLU A 703 1.82 -23.14 26.53
C GLU A 703 2.17 -24.26 27.52
N ALA A 704 1.83 -24.06 28.80
CA ALA A 704 2.11 -25.05 29.85
C ALA A 704 1.19 -26.28 29.78
N GLY A 705 -0.03 -26.14 29.21
CA GLY A 705 -0.98 -27.23 28.99
C GLY A 705 -1.47 -27.94 30.26
N ASP A 706 -1.35 -27.32 31.45
CA ASP A 706 -1.77 -27.92 32.72
C ASP A 706 -3.30 -27.91 32.81
N PRO A 707 -3.98 -29.06 32.99
CA PRO A 707 -5.44 -29.12 33.03
C PRO A 707 -6.09 -28.20 34.08
N SER A 708 -5.37 -27.82 35.13
CA SER A 708 -5.85 -26.87 36.14
C SER A 708 -5.96 -25.42 35.64
N ASP A 709 -5.41 -25.10 34.47
CA ASP A 709 -5.50 -23.80 33.79
C ASP A 709 -6.74 -23.68 32.89
N LEU A 710 -7.45 -24.79 32.65
CA LEU A 710 -8.64 -24.78 31.80
C LEU A 710 -9.75 -23.85 32.31
N PRO A 711 -10.12 -23.83 33.62
CA PRO A 711 -11.15 -22.92 34.11
C PRO A 711 -10.85 -21.42 33.91
N PRO A 712 -9.67 -20.87 34.26
CA PRO A 712 -9.37 -19.46 33.98
C PRO A 712 -9.32 -19.15 32.47
N LEU A 713 -8.76 -20.05 31.64
CA LEU A 713 -8.76 -19.87 30.18
C LEU A 713 -10.18 -19.81 29.60
N LEU A 714 -11.08 -20.70 30.05
CA LEU A 714 -12.48 -20.68 29.62
C LEU A 714 -13.19 -19.38 30.02
N ALA A 715 -12.87 -18.80 31.17
CA ALA A 715 -13.41 -17.50 31.57
C ALA A 715 -12.96 -16.39 30.62
N LEU A 716 -11.67 -16.38 30.24
CA LEU A 716 -11.10 -15.39 29.33
C LEU A 716 -11.63 -15.47 27.90
N THR A 717 -12.16 -16.62 27.45
CA THR A 717 -12.88 -16.70 26.16
C THR A 717 -14.18 -15.88 26.12
N ARG A 718 -14.56 -15.24 27.23
CA ARG A 718 -15.71 -14.33 27.37
C ARG A 718 -15.30 -12.96 27.92
N ASP A 719 -14.01 -12.63 27.85
CA ASP A 719 -13.51 -11.33 28.27
C ASP A 719 -14.12 -10.19 27.44
N GLY A 720 -14.22 -8.99 28.05
CA GLY A 720 -14.73 -7.82 27.35
C GLY A 720 -13.81 -7.36 26.20
N ASP A 721 -12.53 -7.68 26.29
CA ASP A 721 -11.52 -7.34 25.30
C ASP A 721 -11.33 -8.44 24.24
N ALA A 722 -11.28 -8.05 22.96
CA ALA A 722 -11.20 -8.99 21.84
C ALA A 722 -9.86 -9.72 21.77
N GLU A 723 -8.74 -9.03 22.06
CA GLU A 723 -7.41 -9.65 22.04
C GLU A 723 -7.30 -10.72 23.13
N VAL A 724 -7.85 -10.45 24.32
CA VAL A 724 -7.89 -11.41 25.43
C VAL A 724 -8.71 -12.65 25.04
N ARG A 725 -9.86 -12.46 24.38
CA ARG A 725 -10.67 -13.60 23.90
C ARG A 725 -9.90 -14.44 22.88
N ALA A 726 -9.26 -13.80 21.90
CA ALA A 726 -8.45 -14.49 20.88
C ALA A 726 -7.27 -15.25 21.50
N ALA A 727 -6.53 -14.62 22.41
CA ALA A 727 -5.42 -15.23 23.15
C ALA A 727 -5.87 -16.45 23.96
N ALA A 728 -7.01 -16.35 24.65
CA ALA A 728 -7.57 -17.48 25.40
C ALA A 728 -7.99 -18.64 24.48
N LEU A 729 -8.61 -18.35 23.33
CA LEU A 729 -8.98 -19.39 22.35
C LEU A 729 -7.74 -20.07 21.77
N HIS A 730 -6.67 -19.31 21.51
CA HIS A 730 -5.38 -19.86 21.09
C HIS A 730 -4.78 -20.77 22.16
N ALA A 731 -4.78 -20.32 23.42
CA ALA A 731 -4.27 -21.07 24.56
C ALA A 731 -5.03 -22.40 24.78
N LEU A 732 -6.32 -22.46 24.45
CA LEU A 732 -7.11 -23.68 24.54
C LEU A 732 -6.68 -24.77 23.55
N ARG A 733 -5.82 -24.50 22.56
CA ARG A 733 -5.31 -25.52 21.62
C ARG A 733 -4.64 -26.68 22.35
N SER A 734 -3.83 -26.38 23.37
CA SER A 734 -3.14 -27.36 24.22
C SER A 734 -4.06 -28.17 25.14
N HIS A 735 -5.35 -27.85 25.19
CA HIS A 735 -6.34 -28.53 26.03
C HIS A 735 -7.28 -29.42 25.21
N SER A 736 -7.91 -30.37 25.88
CA SER A 736 -8.90 -31.30 25.31
C SER A 736 -10.13 -31.39 26.22
N GLY A 737 -11.31 -31.58 25.63
CA GLY A 737 -12.56 -31.77 26.38
C GLY A 737 -13.77 -31.07 25.76
N PRO A 738 -14.99 -31.45 26.18
CA PRO A 738 -16.23 -30.86 25.66
C PRO A 738 -16.35 -29.36 25.96
N GLU A 739 -15.73 -28.88 27.04
CA GLU A 739 -15.74 -27.46 27.41
C GLU A 739 -14.96 -26.60 26.41
N LYS A 740 -13.80 -27.09 25.91
CA LYS A 740 -13.05 -26.44 24.83
C LYS A 740 -13.91 -26.34 23.58
N LEU A 741 -14.55 -27.44 23.19
CA LEU A 741 -15.38 -27.46 22.00
C LEU A 741 -16.54 -26.46 22.09
N ALA A 742 -17.21 -26.40 23.25
CA ALA A 742 -18.27 -25.44 23.49
C ALA A 742 -17.77 -23.99 23.44
N ALA A 743 -16.57 -23.70 23.95
CA ALA A 743 -15.97 -22.37 23.90
C ALA A 743 -15.63 -21.95 22.47
N LEU A 744 -14.96 -22.82 21.70
CA LEU A 744 -14.61 -22.57 20.29
C LEU A 744 -15.85 -22.39 19.42
N THR A 745 -16.83 -23.28 19.55
CA THR A 745 -18.09 -23.21 18.77
C THR A 745 -18.82 -21.89 19.00
N ARG A 746 -18.90 -21.43 20.26
CA ARG A 746 -19.51 -20.14 20.59
C ARG A 746 -18.73 -18.97 19.98
N ALA A 747 -17.40 -19.02 20.02
CA ALA A 747 -16.54 -17.94 19.53
C ALA A 747 -16.53 -17.80 18.00
N LEU A 748 -17.00 -18.79 17.24
CA LEU A 748 -17.26 -18.63 15.80
C LEU A 748 -18.26 -17.49 15.47
N SER A 749 -19.12 -17.14 16.43
CA SER A 749 -20.09 -16.07 16.29
C SER A 749 -19.63 -14.74 16.89
N ASP A 750 -18.38 -14.63 17.32
CA ASP A 750 -17.83 -13.40 17.92
C ASP A 750 -17.87 -12.23 16.92
N GLU A 751 -18.17 -11.03 17.39
CA GLU A 751 -18.28 -9.85 16.53
C GLU A 751 -16.96 -9.50 15.84
N PHE A 752 -15.82 -9.77 16.49
CA PHE A 752 -14.49 -9.55 15.92
C PHE A 752 -14.02 -10.77 15.13
N GLU A 753 -13.61 -10.53 13.89
CA GLU A 753 -13.20 -11.60 12.97
C GLU A 753 -11.95 -12.34 13.43
N ASP A 754 -11.00 -11.67 14.10
CA ASP A 754 -9.79 -12.29 14.65
C ASP A 754 -10.11 -13.32 15.74
N VAL A 755 -11.10 -13.03 16.58
CA VAL A 755 -11.57 -13.95 17.62
C VAL A 755 -12.25 -15.16 16.98
N ALA A 756 -13.09 -14.93 15.97
CA ALA A 756 -13.73 -15.99 15.21
C ALA A 756 -12.69 -16.85 14.44
N ALA A 757 -11.62 -16.23 13.93
CA ALA A 757 -10.53 -16.90 13.23
C ALA A 757 -9.68 -17.76 14.17
N ALA A 758 -9.41 -17.29 15.39
CA ALA A 758 -8.76 -18.08 16.43
C ALA A 758 -9.62 -19.29 16.82
N ALA A 759 -10.93 -19.10 16.96
CA ALA A 759 -11.88 -20.19 17.20
C ALA A 759 -11.90 -21.21 16.07
N LEU A 760 -11.94 -20.74 14.81
CA LEU A 760 -11.94 -21.58 13.62
C LEU A 760 -10.67 -22.44 13.54
N ALA A 761 -9.50 -21.86 13.80
CA ALA A 761 -8.23 -22.59 13.83
C ALA A 761 -8.23 -23.71 14.90
N GLY A 762 -8.78 -23.42 16.09
CA GLY A 762 -8.92 -24.45 17.13
C GLY A 762 -9.90 -25.58 16.78
N LEU A 763 -10.91 -25.31 15.95
CA LEU A 763 -11.87 -26.31 15.47
C LEU A 763 -11.33 -27.14 14.31
N GLU A 764 -10.52 -26.54 13.45
CA GLU A 764 -9.83 -27.20 12.33
C GLU A 764 -8.98 -28.38 12.81
N GLU A 765 -8.31 -28.24 13.95
CA GLU A 765 -7.52 -29.31 14.60
C GLU A 765 -8.38 -30.50 15.06
N LEU A 766 -9.65 -30.26 15.41
CA LEU A 766 -10.55 -31.31 15.86
C LEU A 766 -11.14 -32.10 14.68
N ALA A 767 -11.42 -31.41 13.56
CA ALA A 767 -11.95 -31.99 12.32
C ALA A 767 -13.18 -32.91 12.50
N GLU A 768 -14.05 -32.61 13.45
CA GLU A 768 -15.21 -33.45 13.80
C GLU A 768 -16.45 -33.16 12.91
N PRO A 769 -17.09 -34.17 12.28
CA PRO A 769 -18.30 -34.00 11.44
C PRO A 769 -19.46 -33.26 12.12
N SER A 770 -19.55 -33.35 13.45
CA SER A 770 -20.58 -32.68 14.25
C SER A 770 -20.47 -31.14 14.23
N LEU A 771 -19.36 -30.58 13.72
CA LEU A 771 -19.12 -29.14 13.63
C LEU A 771 -19.81 -28.47 12.43
N ALA A 772 -20.28 -29.26 11.46
CA ALA A 772 -20.85 -28.72 10.22
C ALA A 772 -21.95 -27.67 10.44
N PRO A 773 -22.91 -27.84 11.38
CA PRO A 773 -23.92 -26.81 11.63
C PRO A 773 -23.32 -25.49 12.17
N ALA A 774 -22.34 -25.58 13.08
CA ALA A 774 -21.70 -24.40 13.67
C ALA A 774 -20.84 -23.64 12.64
N LEU A 775 -20.09 -24.36 11.82
CA LEU A 775 -19.35 -23.78 10.69
C LEU A 775 -20.31 -23.16 9.65
N GLY A 776 -21.46 -23.80 9.41
CA GLY A 776 -22.53 -23.22 8.58
C GLY A 776 -23.02 -21.86 9.09
N THR A 777 -23.19 -21.70 10.40
CA THR A 777 -23.55 -20.40 11.00
C THR A 777 -22.44 -19.35 10.94
N ALA A 778 -21.19 -19.75 10.68
CA ALA A 778 -20.07 -18.81 10.52
C ALA A 778 -19.96 -18.27 9.08
N LEU A 779 -20.70 -18.83 8.12
CA LEU A 779 -20.70 -18.42 6.71
C LEU A 779 -21.64 -17.25 6.39
N ARG A 780 -22.11 -16.51 7.41
CA ARG A 780 -23.09 -15.43 7.22
C ARG A 780 -22.54 -14.33 6.27
N PRO A 781 -23.40 -13.69 5.47
CA PRO A 781 -22.97 -12.72 4.44
C PRO A 781 -22.27 -11.46 4.97
N ASP A 782 -22.44 -11.13 6.26
CA ASP A 782 -21.81 -9.98 6.93
C ASP A 782 -20.32 -10.20 7.24
N ARG A 783 -19.79 -11.41 7.06
CA ARG A 783 -18.37 -11.74 7.27
C ARG A 783 -17.54 -11.50 6.02
N SER A 784 -16.24 -11.22 6.21
CA SER A 784 -15.32 -11.06 5.07
C SER A 784 -15.28 -12.32 4.19
N THR A 785 -15.07 -12.12 2.89
CA THR A 785 -14.88 -13.23 1.94
C THR A 785 -13.67 -14.09 2.32
N PHE A 786 -12.63 -13.51 2.92
CA PHE A 786 -11.46 -14.24 3.41
C PHE A 786 -11.82 -15.21 4.53
N PHE A 787 -12.52 -14.75 5.57
CA PHE A 787 -12.95 -15.61 6.67
C PHE A 787 -13.92 -16.70 6.20
N ARG A 788 -14.91 -16.34 5.37
CA ARG A 788 -15.88 -17.30 4.80
C ARG A 788 -15.15 -18.38 3.99
N THR A 789 -14.12 -18.02 3.23
CA THR A 789 -13.29 -18.97 2.48
C THR A 789 -12.56 -19.94 3.42
N ARG A 790 -11.99 -19.45 4.53
CA ARG A 790 -11.38 -20.33 5.54
C ARG A 790 -12.40 -21.30 6.14
N VAL A 791 -13.60 -20.82 6.46
CA VAL A 791 -14.69 -21.68 6.98
C VAL A 791 -15.07 -22.76 5.97
N VAL A 792 -15.14 -22.43 4.67
CA VAL A 792 -15.34 -23.41 3.59
C VAL A 792 -14.23 -24.46 3.56
N GLY A 793 -12.97 -24.06 3.71
CA GLY A 793 -11.84 -24.99 3.80
C GLY A 793 -11.99 -25.96 4.98
N VAL A 794 -12.35 -25.46 6.17
CA VAL A 794 -12.57 -26.30 7.36
C VAL A 794 -13.78 -27.23 7.17
N LEU A 795 -14.88 -26.76 6.58
CA LEU A 795 -16.02 -27.62 6.20
C LEU A 795 -15.60 -28.73 5.24
N GLY A 796 -14.76 -28.40 4.27
CA GLY A 796 -14.13 -29.36 3.38
C GLY A 796 -13.35 -30.43 4.14
N GLN A 797 -12.53 -30.03 5.11
CA GLN A 797 -11.69 -30.94 5.90
C GLN A 797 -12.52 -31.85 6.81
N VAL A 798 -13.52 -31.27 7.48
CA VAL A 798 -14.47 -31.99 8.34
C VAL A 798 -15.26 -33.02 7.53
N GLY A 799 -15.73 -32.64 6.34
CA GLY A 799 -16.45 -33.52 5.42
C GLY A 799 -17.74 -34.11 6.02
N GLY A 800 -18.19 -35.21 5.42
CA GLY A 800 -19.43 -35.87 5.80
C GLY A 800 -20.70 -35.15 5.31
N ARG A 801 -21.84 -35.84 5.46
CA ARG A 801 -23.12 -35.40 4.87
C ARG A 801 -23.54 -33.99 5.28
N GLY A 802 -23.39 -33.63 6.55
CA GLY A 802 -23.75 -32.31 7.05
C GLY A 802 -22.91 -31.19 6.43
N ALA A 803 -21.59 -31.39 6.27
CA ALA A 803 -20.73 -30.39 5.63
C ALA A 803 -21.03 -30.25 4.14
N ILE A 804 -21.30 -31.37 3.45
CA ILE A 804 -21.71 -31.36 2.04
C ILE A 804 -23.01 -30.56 1.85
N GLU A 805 -24.01 -30.79 2.70
CA GLU A 805 -25.28 -30.05 2.65
C GLU A 805 -25.08 -28.54 2.86
N VAL A 806 -24.21 -28.14 3.80
CA VAL A 806 -23.87 -26.72 4.01
C VAL A 806 -23.12 -26.14 2.81
N LEU A 807 -22.09 -26.82 2.31
CA LEU A 807 -21.31 -26.39 1.14
C LEU A 807 -22.21 -26.21 -0.09
N ILE A 808 -23.14 -27.15 -0.34
CA ILE A 808 -24.09 -27.05 -1.45
C ILE A 808 -24.98 -25.79 -1.33
N ALA A 809 -25.38 -25.40 -0.11
CA ALA A 809 -26.19 -24.21 0.09
C ALA A 809 -25.42 -22.91 -0.24
N VAL A 810 -24.12 -22.86 0.03
CA VAL A 810 -23.27 -21.68 -0.27
C VAL A 810 -23.13 -21.42 -1.78
N LEU A 811 -23.27 -22.46 -2.62
CA LEU A 811 -23.15 -22.30 -4.07
C LEU A 811 -24.26 -21.42 -4.69
N ASP A 812 -25.36 -21.14 -3.99
CA ASP A 812 -26.41 -20.25 -4.49
C ASP A 812 -26.16 -18.77 -4.14
N ASP A 813 -25.74 -18.50 -2.89
CA ASP A 813 -25.66 -17.15 -2.31
C ASP A 813 -24.22 -16.64 -2.10
N GLY A 814 -23.21 -17.39 -2.55
CA GLY A 814 -21.79 -17.00 -2.47
C GLY A 814 -21.35 -16.01 -3.56
N ASP A 815 -20.32 -15.22 -3.28
CA ASP A 815 -19.57 -14.51 -4.31
C ASP A 815 -18.79 -15.50 -5.20
N GLU A 816 -18.21 -15.01 -6.30
CA GLU A 816 -17.56 -15.87 -7.31
C GLU A 816 -16.39 -16.67 -6.71
N ASP A 817 -15.59 -16.04 -5.85
CA ASP A 817 -14.44 -16.66 -5.19
C ASP A 817 -14.88 -17.74 -4.20
N LEU A 818 -15.89 -17.45 -3.39
CA LEU A 818 -16.43 -18.40 -2.43
C LEU A 818 -17.08 -19.60 -3.14
N LYS A 819 -17.83 -19.38 -4.22
CA LYS A 819 -18.40 -20.46 -5.03
C LYS A 819 -17.32 -21.35 -5.64
N TRP A 820 -16.23 -20.76 -6.12
CA TRP A 820 -15.09 -21.51 -6.64
C TRP A 820 -14.47 -22.39 -5.55
N ASN A 821 -14.19 -21.83 -4.36
CA ASN A 821 -13.63 -22.57 -3.23
C ASN A 821 -14.55 -23.71 -2.77
N VAL A 822 -15.86 -23.49 -2.76
CA VAL A 822 -16.84 -24.53 -2.42
C VAL A 822 -16.83 -25.65 -3.46
N ALA A 823 -16.79 -25.33 -4.75
CA ALA A 823 -16.69 -26.33 -5.81
C ALA A 823 -15.41 -27.17 -5.67
N PHE A 824 -14.28 -26.52 -5.40
CA PHE A 824 -13.00 -27.17 -5.13
C PHE A 824 -13.09 -28.13 -3.94
N GLU A 825 -13.62 -27.68 -2.79
CA GLU A 825 -13.75 -28.52 -1.59
C GLU A 825 -14.71 -29.69 -1.78
N LEU A 826 -15.85 -29.51 -2.47
CA LEU A 826 -16.76 -30.60 -2.81
C LEU A 826 -16.09 -31.65 -3.70
N GLY A 827 -15.30 -31.22 -4.69
CA GLY A 827 -14.48 -32.10 -5.52
C GLY A 827 -13.43 -32.86 -4.71
N ARG A 828 -12.79 -32.19 -3.74
CA ARG A 828 -11.79 -32.79 -2.84
C ARG A 828 -12.41 -33.83 -1.92
N ILE A 829 -13.59 -33.56 -1.34
CA ILE A 829 -14.37 -34.52 -0.54
C ILE A 829 -14.69 -35.76 -1.37
N GLY A 830 -15.12 -35.58 -2.63
CA GLY A 830 -15.30 -36.70 -3.55
C GLY A 830 -16.62 -37.47 -3.39
N ASP A 831 -17.59 -36.94 -2.65
CA ASP A 831 -18.86 -37.64 -2.36
C ASP A 831 -19.87 -37.44 -3.49
N ALA A 832 -20.40 -38.56 -4.00
CA ALA A 832 -21.33 -38.59 -5.13
C ALA A 832 -22.65 -37.86 -4.88
N SER A 833 -23.05 -37.67 -3.61
CA SER A 833 -24.26 -36.93 -3.24
C SER A 833 -24.21 -35.44 -3.67
N ALA A 834 -23.03 -34.89 -3.92
CA ALA A 834 -22.86 -33.52 -4.42
C ALA A 834 -23.11 -33.38 -5.93
N LEU A 835 -23.05 -34.48 -6.71
CA LEU A 835 -23.14 -34.43 -8.18
C LEU A 835 -24.42 -33.74 -8.70
N PRO A 836 -25.64 -34.06 -8.20
CA PRO A 836 -26.85 -33.42 -8.69
C PRO A 836 -26.83 -31.90 -8.48
N ALA A 837 -26.26 -31.45 -7.35
CA ALA A 837 -26.15 -30.05 -7.00
C ALA A 837 -25.13 -29.29 -7.86
N LEU A 838 -23.98 -29.92 -8.13
CA LEU A 838 -22.91 -29.36 -8.99
C LEU A 838 -23.38 -29.23 -10.44
N ASP A 839 -23.97 -30.30 -11.01
CA ASP A 839 -24.47 -30.30 -12.39
C ASP A 839 -25.58 -29.26 -12.59
N ALA A 840 -26.55 -29.25 -11.67
CA ALA A 840 -27.67 -28.33 -11.75
C ALA A 840 -27.23 -26.86 -11.65
N ARG A 841 -26.13 -26.55 -10.95
CA ARG A 841 -25.61 -25.18 -10.81
C ARG A 841 -24.69 -24.80 -11.97
N ALA A 842 -23.83 -25.71 -12.43
CA ALA A 842 -23.02 -25.49 -13.62
C ALA A 842 -23.86 -25.15 -14.86
N ALA A 843 -25.05 -25.73 -15.00
CA ALA A 843 -25.96 -25.47 -16.12
C ALA A 843 -26.54 -24.04 -16.16
N ARG A 844 -26.56 -23.33 -15.03
CA ARG A 844 -27.13 -21.99 -14.87
C ARG A 844 -26.11 -20.92 -14.45
N GLU A 845 -24.87 -21.33 -14.17
CA GLU A 845 -23.78 -20.41 -13.82
C GLU A 845 -23.32 -19.62 -15.04
N SER A 846 -23.36 -18.30 -14.90
CA SER A 846 -23.00 -17.34 -15.94
C SER A 846 -21.50 -17.04 -15.95
N ASN A 847 -20.86 -17.11 -14.79
CA ASN A 847 -19.43 -16.90 -14.66
C ASN A 847 -18.66 -18.13 -15.19
N ALA A 848 -17.85 -17.92 -16.23
CA ALA A 848 -17.14 -19.01 -16.91
C ALA A 848 -16.13 -19.73 -16.00
N PHE A 849 -15.52 -19.02 -15.06
CA PHE A 849 -14.53 -19.55 -14.12
C PHE A 849 -15.19 -20.44 -13.06
N VAL A 850 -16.25 -19.95 -12.42
CA VAL A 850 -17.03 -20.72 -11.44
C VAL A 850 -17.67 -21.95 -12.11
N ARG A 851 -18.23 -21.78 -13.31
CA ARG A 851 -18.78 -22.89 -14.10
C ARG A 851 -17.74 -23.95 -14.40
N GLY A 852 -16.52 -23.56 -14.75
CA GLY A 852 -15.39 -24.48 -14.96
C GLY A 852 -15.10 -25.30 -13.71
N ALA A 853 -14.96 -24.64 -12.55
CA ALA A 853 -14.68 -25.31 -11.28
C ALA A 853 -15.78 -26.30 -10.87
N LEU A 854 -17.06 -25.96 -11.07
CA LEU A 854 -18.19 -26.86 -10.80
C LEU A 854 -18.14 -28.13 -11.67
N LEU A 855 -17.80 -27.97 -12.95
CA LEU A 855 -17.67 -29.09 -13.89
C LEU A 855 -16.46 -29.97 -13.58
N ASP A 856 -15.32 -29.36 -13.23
CA ASP A 856 -14.09 -30.06 -12.84
C ASP A 856 -14.28 -30.85 -11.54
N ALA A 857 -14.95 -30.26 -10.56
CA ALA A 857 -15.32 -30.95 -9.32
C ALA A 857 -16.20 -32.18 -9.61
N ALA A 858 -17.24 -32.01 -10.43
CA ALA A 858 -18.13 -33.11 -10.81
C ALA A 858 -17.40 -34.20 -11.62
N ALA A 859 -16.49 -33.82 -12.52
CA ALA A 859 -15.65 -34.76 -13.25
C ALA A 859 -14.72 -35.54 -12.33
N THR A 860 -14.11 -34.86 -11.34
CA THR A 860 -13.22 -35.47 -10.34
C THR A 860 -13.96 -36.49 -9.49
N ILE A 861 -15.17 -36.16 -9.02
CA ILE A 861 -16.02 -37.09 -8.24
C ILE A 861 -16.38 -38.33 -9.08
N ARG A 862 -16.85 -38.16 -10.33
CA ARG A 862 -17.19 -39.27 -11.23
C ARG A 862 -15.99 -40.15 -11.57
N ALA A 863 -14.81 -39.56 -11.73
CA ALA A 863 -13.57 -40.30 -11.98
C ALA A 863 -13.21 -41.20 -10.79
N ARG A 864 -13.46 -40.75 -9.55
CA ARG A 864 -13.26 -41.55 -8.34
C ARG A 864 -14.30 -42.68 -8.22
N GLU A 865 -15.57 -42.44 -8.55
CA GLU A 865 -16.58 -43.51 -8.62
C GLU A 865 -16.20 -44.58 -9.66
N GLY A 866 -15.71 -44.18 -10.83
CA GLY A 866 -15.28 -45.10 -11.89
C GLY A 866 -14.01 -45.90 -11.57
N GLN A 867 -13.24 -45.51 -10.54
CA GLN A 867 -12.03 -46.18 -10.07
C GLN A 867 -12.26 -47.06 -8.82
N ALA A 868 -13.44 -47.04 -8.22
CA ALA A 868 -13.77 -47.98 -7.14
C ALA A 868 -13.65 -49.42 -7.70
N PRO A 869 -12.86 -50.31 -7.08
CA PRO A 869 -12.73 -51.66 -7.58
C PRO A 869 -14.09 -52.33 -7.50
N ASN A 870 -14.49 -52.91 -8.63
CA ASN A 870 -15.41 -54.04 -8.68
C ASN A 870 -14.84 -55.14 -7.75
N SER A 871 -15.18 -55.09 -6.46
CA SER A 871 -14.96 -56.20 -5.53
C SER A 871 -16.29 -56.51 -4.86
N ASP A 872 -17.03 -57.37 -5.56
CA ASP A 872 -18.01 -58.36 -5.10
C ASP A 872 -19.24 -57.92 -4.27
N ARG A 873 -20.38 -58.46 -4.73
CA ARG A 873 -21.45 -59.11 -3.97
C ARG A 873 -21.63 -58.78 -2.49
#